data_AF-A0A852G6B5-F1
#
_entry.id   AF-A0A852G6B5-F1
#
_cell.length_a   1.000
_cell.length_b   1.000
_cell.length_c   1.000
_cell.angle_alpha   90.00
_cell.angle_beta   90.00
_cell.angle_gamma   90.00
#
_symmetry.space_group_name_H-M   'P 1'
#
loop_
_entity.id
_entity.type
_entity.pdbx_description
1 polymer ?
#
loop_
_entity_poly.entity_id
_entity_poly.type
_entity_poly.pdbx_seq_one_letter_code
_entity_poly.pdbx_strand_id
1 'polypeptide(L)'
;VELDSSRPESGDMEQPIPERGNPSRASPGAALQAPACSGELNSCTESESAFEHFGQLTGEHGDQRWEKEHQLRGAEEHEISRRSEETVEKTELVVLDPEHPLMRRFQAALRNYLTKQIEKVNLELRELRTATKKSKVQREELGVVLYGAQQQLAHLQMELEKSHDRRSQMATARQQLEEELEGLRLTHKQMCQNTDDERKKVSAMQTQVENLALHLFYVQNMDQDMRHNILLMKQSTKKAEAEKVQAEVEKKKQDLLVDRLTRKAYELQEQIALFEAQFVAQAEDTKVTRQAVNEACMEVQAINMEKKRLMNHWNSSLAGMKQRDEAYIATQDLLSKYRHDLKSLEMDIHGCRKAIRKEEEKNELLVTILSRSENNANTTKKLIAQCLSRQEALKVESGTYARVLHETEQALNRTKMDQAARLSELLSISKDIEKGTDAKERMENEIMAKVQDQMMSSKATKHFSQLAAKLQRRKTDLELHFSKVENDIAQVILNATHTNCRLTILQKTLCELDKEIKNVNDLISHSESEIAKCSLLIENKQGAISQYNKRLEMILSQQGGQELGPLEIEINKLTKQIEEYNSEVMTLQKYWLNQQKELVKLTHKREEQLASLDMLKKQITIMQQKKVRTENEIQQETKEQKDIERHMRNMSNDLIKLNVLINKNNNSFEELQHGNIITENEFVRALKAAEKESVEMQERHSQLTEEKERLLNSLVEAEHQIMLWEKKIQLAKEMRAAVESETGQGEIQAMRTEIHRMQVRYGQLMKQQEKMICDMEAFVSHREAIATRGEGQNKTEKKRITKGDFHRKKEEMRKKISETQKSAQDCNKTILELESTQASLSASFLEKQGELCRLQAEADGLDSDTESLRNEKRWNLLEIVAYQTRQKHLQALKEGKYAPLCRTAQAWSHEQQKLRERLRTINTIIRQVEQEHPQHQRPLQWLRQCLESRLGSREA
;
A
#
# COMPACT_ATOMS: atom_id res chain seq x y z
N VAL A 1 -42.70 -8.69 17.02
CA VAL A 1 -42.36 -9.51 15.82
C VAL A 1 -40.83 -9.53 15.67
N GLU A 2 -40.06 -10.32 16.43
CA GLU A 2 -40.34 -11.63 17.08
C GLU A 2 -40.71 -12.72 16.07
N LEU A 3 -40.25 -13.98 16.17
CA LEU A 3 -39.28 -14.70 17.04
C LEU A 3 -38.83 -15.92 16.16
N ASP A 4 -37.53 -16.26 16.03
CA ASP A 4 -36.71 -17.11 16.91
C ASP A 4 -36.84 -18.63 16.64
N SER A 5 -35.82 -19.43 17.03
CA SER A 5 -35.74 -20.92 17.04
C SER A 5 -35.78 -21.65 15.67
N SER A 6 -35.24 -22.88 15.48
CA SER A 6 -34.14 -23.60 16.17
C SER A 6 -33.61 -24.78 15.33
N ARG A 7 -32.47 -25.36 15.77
CA ARG A 7 -31.91 -26.70 15.43
C ARG A 7 -32.84 -27.86 15.92
N PRO A 8 -32.62 -29.16 15.62
CA PRO A 8 -31.35 -29.93 15.46
C PRO A 8 -31.31 -30.82 14.16
N GLU A 9 -30.62 -31.97 13.97
CA GLU A 9 -29.89 -32.91 14.86
C GLU A 9 -28.77 -33.75 14.13
N SER A 10 -28.58 -35.03 14.52
CA SER A 10 -27.51 -36.02 14.24
C SER A 10 -27.86 -37.04 13.13
N GLY A 11 -27.03 -38.02 12.73
CA GLY A 11 -25.67 -38.50 13.10
C GLY A 11 -25.35 -39.76 12.25
N ASP A 12 -24.11 -40.06 11.85
CA ASP A 12 -23.18 -41.05 12.48
C ASP A 12 -22.51 -41.84 11.31
N MET A 13 -21.37 -42.53 11.40
CA MET A 13 -20.25 -42.61 12.36
C MET A 13 -19.06 -43.28 11.63
N GLU A 14 -17.81 -42.91 11.95
CA GLU A 14 -16.74 -43.83 12.45
C GLU A 14 -15.35 -43.17 12.43
N GLN A 15 -14.51 -43.63 13.36
CA GLN A 15 -13.10 -43.27 13.57
C GLN A 15 -12.44 -44.48 14.29
N PRO A 16 -11.11 -44.68 14.21
CA PRO A 16 -10.29 -44.18 15.33
C PRO A 16 -8.83 -43.78 14.99
N ILE A 17 -8.18 -43.23 16.02
CA ILE A 17 -6.79 -42.76 16.16
C ILE A 17 -6.17 -43.63 17.31
N PRO A 18 -4.87 -44.02 17.33
CA PRO A 18 -3.91 -43.29 18.20
C PRO A 18 -2.38 -43.32 17.91
N GLU A 19 -1.79 -42.11 18.02
CA GLU A 19 -0.61 -41.71 18.84
C GLU A 19 0.86 -42.21 18.67
N ARG A 20 1.76 -41.22 18.91
CA ARG A 20 3.14 -41.22 19.51
C ARG A 20 4.36 -41.66 18.70
N GLY A 21 5.41 -40.80 18.71
CA GLY A 21 6.76 -41.20 18.26
C GLY A 21 7.85 -40.14 18.00
N ASN A 22 7.96 -39.04 18.76
CA ASN A 22 9.22 -38.24 18.81
C ASN A 22 10.28 -38.98 19.68
N PRO A 23 11.63 -38.74 19.58
CA PRO A 23 12.27 -37.46 19.24
C PRO A 23 13.66 -37.44 18.53
N SER A 24 14.02 -36.27 17.97
CA SER A 24 15.35 -35.59 18.06
C SER A 24 16.68 -36.16 17.50
N ARG A 25 17.51 -35.21 17.02
CA ARG A 25 18.93 -34.95 17.42
C ARG A 25 20.06 -35.16 16.38
N ALA A 26 20.45 -34.03 15.78
CA ALA A 26 21.83 -33.52 15.54
C ALA A 26 22.86 -34.25 14.64
N SER A 27 23.69 -33.41 14.01
CA SER A 27 25.08 -33.63 13.58
C SER A 27 26.02 -33.95 14.78
N PRO A 28 27.35 -34.18 14.66
CA PRO A 28 28.24 -34.00 13.50
C PRO A 28 29.25 -35.17 13.33
N GLY A 29 30.41 -34.90 12.72
CA GLY A 29 31.67 -35.55 13.10
C GLY A 29 32.46 -36.17 11.96
N ALA A 30 33.79 -36.24 12.13
CA ALA A 30 34.71 -36.81 11.15
C ALA A 30 35.86 -37.58 11.84
N ALA A 31 36.52 -38.40 11.03
CA ALA A 31 37.92 -38.83 11.13
C ALA A 31 38.32 -39.98 12.10
N LEU A 32 39.26 -40.79 11.58
CA LEU A 32 40.21 -41.70 12.26
C LEU A 32 39.61 -43.00 12.88
N GLN A 33 40.36 -44.11 13.02
CA GLN A 33 41.81 -44.32 12.87
C GLN A 33 42.19 -45.71 12.30
N ALA A 34 43.47 -45.91 11.94
CA ALA A 34 44.08 -47.18 11.50
C ALA A 34 44.55 -48.03 12.74
N PRO A 35 45.49 -49.04 12.71
CA PRO A 35 46.67 -49.31 11.83
C PRO A 35 46.60 -50.73 11.18
N ALA A 36 47.63 -51.43 10.65
CA ALA A 36 49.11 -51.36 10.61
C ALA A 36 49.62 -52.19 9.38
N CYS A 37 50.88 -52.24 8.91
CA CYS A 37 52.05 -51.35 8.77
C CYS A 37 53.31 -52.22 8.45
N SER A 38 53.76 -52.23 7.19
CA SER A 38 55.13 -52.49 6.65
C SER A 38 55.03 -52.50 5.11
N GLY A 39 55.97 -52.11 4.23
CA GLY A 39 57.37 -51.64 4.29
C GLY A 39 58.09 -52.21 3.03
N GLU A 40 59.02 -51.60 2.30
CA GLU A 40 59.80 -50.33 2.30
C GLU A 40 60.41 -50.17 0.85
N LEU A 41 61.06 -49.10 0.34
CA LEU A 41 61.60 -47.82 0.85
C LEU A 41 61.76 -46.77 -0.32
N ASN A 42 62.37 -45.62 0.01
CA ASN A 42 62.87 -44.42 -0.71
C ASN A 42 63.85 -44.62 -1.92
N SER A 43 64.24 -43.63 -2.75
CA SER A 43 63.79 -42.21 -2.99
C SER A 43 64.52 -41.49 -4.17
N CYS A 44 63.82 -40.57 -4.84
CA CYS A 44 64.16 -39.19 -5.32
C CYS A 44 65.52 -38.76 -5.98
N THR A 45 65.46 -37.56 -6.58
CA THR A 45 66.53 -36.62 -7.03
C THR A 45 67.37 -36.97 -8.27
N GLU A 46 67.97 -36.01 -9.00
CA GLU A 46 67.49 -34.70 -9.54
C GLU A 46 68.59 -34.09 -10.45
N SER A 47 68.17 -33.19 -11.34
CA SER A 47 68.86 -32.00 -11.88
C SER A 47 70.40 -31.89 -12.05
N GLU A 48 70.77 -31.61 -13.31
CA GLU A 48 71.66 -30.50 -13.75
C GLU A 48 73.19 -30.46 -13.44
N SER A 49 73.94 -30.75 -14.51
CA SER A 49 74.90 -29.82 -15.15
C SER A 49 76.40 -29.76 -14.76
N ALA A 50 77.21 -29.88 -15.83
CA ALA A 50 78.37 -29.06 -16.18
C ALA A 50 79.76 -29.20 -15.47
N PHE A 51 80.72 -29.60 -16.33
CA PHE A 51 82.05 -28.97 -16.55
C PHE A 51 83.32 -29.41 -15.78
N GLU A 52 84.35 -29.61 -16.63
CA GLU A 52 85.79 -29.35 -16.49
C GLU A 52 86.76 -30.16 -15.57
N HIS A 53 87.42 -31.11 -16.25
CA HIS A 53 88.85 -31.06 -16.63
C HIS A 53 90.00 -31.46 -15.67
N PHE A 54 90.98 -32.15 -16.29
CA PHE A 54 92.42 -32.23 -16.00
C PHE A 54 92.96 -33.06 -14.82
N GLY A 55 93.78 -34.07 -15.17
CA GLY A 55 95.08 -34.26 -14.52
C GLY A 55 95.63 -35.69 -14.32
N GLN A 56 96.64 -36.06 -15.12
CA GLN A 56 97.82 -36.88 -14.71
C GLN A 56 97.62 -38.36 -14.30
N LEU A 57 98.62 -39.27 -14.36
CA LEU A 57 99.73 -39.52 -15.32
C LEU A 57 100.35 -40.91 -15.03
N THR A 58 101.14 -41.47 -15.98
CA THR A 58 101.99 -42.70 -15.89
C THR A 58 101.26 -44.03 -15.63
N GLY A 59 101.60 -45.17 -16.25
CA GLY A 59 102.57 -45.55 -17.30
C GLY A 59 102.19 -46.96 -17.83
N GLU A 60 102.93 -47.72 -18.62
CA GLU A 60 104.23 -47.63 -19.35
C GLU A 60 104.23 -48.73 -20.45
N HIS A 61 105.15 -48.85 -21.42
CA HIS A 61 106.33 -48.03 -21.77
C HIS A 61 105.99 -47.09 -22.96
N GLY A 62 106.61 -47.00 -24.16
CA GLY A 62 107.74 -47.68 -24.85
C GLY A 62 107.31 -48.76 -25.87
N ASP A 63 107.93 -48.90 -27.07
CA ASP A 63 108.93 -48.02 -27.71
C ASP A 63 108.89 -48.10 -29.27
N GLN A 64 109.80 -47.40 -29.95
CA GLN A 64 109.75 -47.10 -31.39
C GLN A 64 110.46 -48.12 -32.31
N ARG A 65 110.10 -48.02 -33.62
CA ARG A 65 111.01 -48.01 -34.79
C ARG A 65 111.53 -49.34 -35.39
N TRP A 66 110.93 -49.66 -36.54
CA TRP A 66 111.54 -50.29 -37.74
C TRP A 66 111.85 -51.80 -37.73
N GLU A 67 112.09 -52.25 -38.96
CA GLU A 67 112.66 -53.54 -39.40
C GLU A 67 111.78 -54.80 -39.48
N LYS A 68 111.96 -55.45 -40.65
CA LYS A 68 112.03 -56.88 -40.93
C LYS A 68 110.77 -57.78 -40.88
N GLU A 69 110.34 -58.07 -42.11
CA GLU A 69 110.42 -59.41 -42.73
C GLU A 69 109.32 -60.46 -42.44
N HIS A 70 108.76 -60.95 -43.56
CA HIS A 70 108.47 -62.36 -43.83
C HIS A 70 107.25 -63.02 -43.12
N GLN A 71 106.59 -64.02 -43.71
CA GLN A 71 107.00 -64.91 -44.81
C GLN A 71 105.79 -65.49 -45.59
N LEU A 72 105.93 -65.61 -46.93
CA LEU A 72 105.44 -66.72 -47.80
C LEU A 72 103.92 -66.99 -47.95
N ARG A 73 103.44 -67.64 -49.03
CA ARG A 73 104.02 -68.12 -50.34
C ARG A 73 102.90 -67.87 -51.37
N GLY A 74 103.07 -67.36 -52.58
CA GLY A 74 104.11 -67.61 -53.61
C GLY A 74 103.37 -68.14 -54.87
N ALA A 75 103.87 -67.99 -56.10
CA ALA A 75 105.18 -67.52 -56.54
C ALA A 75 105.10 -66.89 -57.94
N GLU A 76 105.99 -65.92 -58.18
CA GLU A 76 106.74 -65.57 -59.42
C GLU A 76 106.01 -65.49 -60.79
N GLU A 77 106.21 -64.49 -61.67
CA GLU A 77 107.45 -63.86 -62.18
C GLU A 77 108.28 -64.82 -63.07
N HIS A 78 108.96 -64.41 -64.15
CA HIS A 78 109.49 -63.10 -64.55
C HIS A 78 109.34 -62.79 -66.07
N GLU A 79 109.81 -61.60 -66.45
CA GLU A 79 110.07 -61.16 -67.83
C GLU A 79 111.26 -61.91 -68.50
N ILE A 80 111.41 -61.83 -69.84
CA ILE A 80 112.56 -61.19 -70.53
C ILE A 80 112.57 -61.43 -72.06
N SER A 81 112.67 -60.32 -72.80
CA SER A 81 113.39 -60.03 -74.07
C SER A 81 113.84 -61.14 -75.07
N ARG A 82 113.66 -60.79 -76.37
CA ARG A 82 114.48 -61.11 -77.57
C ARG A 82 114.59 -62.55 -78.13
N ARG A 83 114.04 -62.67 -79.35
CA ARG A 83 114.75 -62.95 -80.62
C ARG A 83 115.90 -63.97 -80.61
N SER A 84 115.67 -65.10 -81.28
CA SER A 84 116.50 -65.63 -82.38
C SER A 84 115.63 -66.41 -83.36
N GLU A 85 116.09 -66.60 -84.60
CA GLU A 85 115.55 -67.60 -85.52
C GLU A 85 115.87 -69.03 -85.07
N GLU A 86 115.00 -69.99 -85.38
CA GLU A 86 115.44 -71.29 -85.92
C GLU A 86 114.34 -71.91 -86.80
N THR A 87 114.64 -72.97 -87.54
CA THR A 87 113.98 -73.28 -88.83
C THR A 87 113.63 -74.76 -89.01
N VAL A 88 112.89 -75.09 -90.10
CA VAL A 88 112.56 -76.45 -90.59
C VAL A 88 111.48 -77.13 -89.74
N GLU A 89 110.29 -77.45 -90.28
CA GLU A 89 110.12 -78.48 -91.32
C GLU A 89 109.42 -78.06 -92.62
N LYS A 90 109.58 -78.91 -93.64
CA LYS A 90 109.30 -78.62 -95.05
C LYS A 90 108.05 -79.32 -95.57
N THR A 91 107.17 -78.57 -96.22
CA THR A 91 106.31 -79.07 -97.30
C THR A 91 106.54 -78.25 -98.56
N GLU A 92 107.56 -78.62 -99.32
CA GLU A 92 107.87 -78.00 -100.61
C GLU A 92 106.85 -78.45 -101.68
N LEU A 93 105.93 -77.55 -102.06
CA LEU A 93 105.30 -77.59 -103.39
C LEU A 93 105.54 -76.25 -104.11
N VAL A 94 106.62 -76.25 -104.89
CA VAL A 94 106.95 -75.36 -106.02
C VAL A 94 106.19 -74.03 -106.07
N VAL A 95 106.76 -73.02 -105.42
CA VAL A 95 106.31 -71.62 -105.53
C VAL A 95 106.90 -71.00 -106.79
N LEU A 96 106.07 -70.28 -107.57
CA LEU A 96 106.53 -69.43 -108.67
C LEU A 96 107.31 -68.24 -108.11
N ASP A 97 108.43 -67.93 -108.75
CA ASP A 97 109.45 -66.96 -108.34
C ASP A 97 108.85 -65.61 -107.84
N PRO A 98 109.28 -65.03 -106.69
CA PRO A 98 108.62 -63.86 -106.10
C PRO A 98 108.51 -62.61 -106.98
N GLU A 99 109.34 -62.48 -108.03
CA GLU A 99 109.28 -61.38 -108.99
C GLU A 99 108.36 -61.64 -110.20
N HIS A 100 107.81 -62.84 -110.34
CA HIS A 100 107.00 -63.27 -111.49
C HIS A 100 105.81 -62.31 -111.73
N PRO A 101 105.55 -61.86 -112.99
CA PRO A 101 104.58 -60.80 -113.26
C PRO A 101 103.17 -61.02 -112.69
N LEU A 102 102.73 -62.27 -112.56
CA LEU A 102 101.41 -62.62 -112.02
C LEU A 102 101.30 -62.41 -110.49
N MET A 103 102.40 -62.47 -109.74
CA MET A 103 102.37 -62.39 -108.26
C MET A 103 102.26 -60.95 -107.73
N ARG A 104 102.61 -59.95 -108.55
CA ARG A 104 102.62 -58.53 -108.13
C ARG A 104 101.23 -58.01 -107.73
N ARG A 105 100.15 -58.49 -108.37
CA ARG A 105 98.76 -58.12 -108.05
C ARG A 105 98.39 -58.55 -106.62
N PHE A 106 98.64 -59.81 -106.26
CA PHE A 106 98.39 -60.36 -104.93
C PHE A 106 99.17 -59.62 -103.84
N GLN A 107 100.48 -59.38 -104.05
CA GLN A 107 101.33 -58.68 -103.08
C GLN A 107 100.89 -57.22 -102.85
N ALA A 108 100.45 -56.52 -103.91
CA ALA A 108 99.94 -55.15 -103.80
C ALA A 108 98.59 -55.08 -103.06
N ALA A 109 97.66 -56.01 -103.34
CA ALA A 109 96.39 -56.10 -102.64
C ALA A 109 96.58 -56.32 -101.14
N LEU A 110 97.45 -57.25 -100.74
CA LEU A 110 97.71 -57.56 -99.33
C LEU A 110 98.30 -56.36 -98.55
N ARG A 111 99.19 -55.57 -99.17
CA ARG A 111 99.75 -54.35 -98.54
C ARG A 111 98.68 -53.28 -98.35
N ASN A 112 97.85 -53.04 -99.36
CA ASN A 112 96.80 -52.01 -99.32
C ASN A 112 95.66 -52.35 -98.34
N TYR A 113 95.40 -53.63 -98.06
CA TYR A 113 94.47 -54.05 -97.01
C TYR A 113 94.98 -53.68 -95.61
N LEU A 114 96.25 -53.99 -95.32
CA LEU A 114 96.83 -53.80 -93.99
C LEU A 114 96.97 -52.32 -93.61
N THR A 115 97.33 -51.43 -94.55
CA THR A 115 97.42 -49.99 -94.26
C THR A 115 96.06 -49.38 -93.91
N LYS A 116 95.02 -49.66 -94.70
CA LYS A 116 93.64 -49.18 -94.44
C LYS A 116 93.11 -49.61 -93.06
N GLN A 117 93.38 -50.85 -92.65
CA GLN A 117 92.97 -51.36 -91.34
C GLN A 117 93.69 -50.62 -90.20
N ILE A 118 94.99 -50.35 -90.35
CA ILE A 118 95.77 -49.56 -89.36
C ILE A 118 95.25 -48.12 -89.29
N GLU A 119 94.92 -47.48 -90.42
CA GLU A 119 94.38 -46.12 -90.46
C GLU A 119 93.02 -46.02 -89.76
N LYS A 120 92.12 -46.96 -90.04
CA LYS A 120 90.79 -47.05 -89.41
C LYS A 120 90.88 -47.17 -87.89
N VAL A 121 91.64 -48.15 -87.38
CA VAL A 121 91.80 -48.38 -85.94
C VAL A 121 92.44 -47.16 -85.25
N ASN A 122 93.33 -46.42 -85.93
CA ASN A 122 93.91 -45.19 -85.41
C ASN A 122 92.92 -44.01 -85.36
N LEU A 123 91.91 -43.95 -86.24
CA LEU A 123 90.82 -42.98 -86.14
C LEU A 123 89.89 -43.30 -84.97
N GLU A 124 89.42 -44.54 -84.87
CA GLU A 124 88.56 -45.01 -83.77
C GLU A 124 89.23 -44.80 -82.40
N LEU A 125 90.54 -45.06 -82.28
CA LEU A 125 91.31 -44.76 -81.07
C LEU A 125 91.38 -43.26 -80.73
N ARG A 126 91.43 -42.36 -81.72
CA ARG A 126 91.42 -40.91 -81.47
C ARG A 126 90.04 -40.45 -81.02
N GLU A 127 88.99 -40.90 -81.69
CA GLU A 127 87.60 -40.59 -81.34
C GLU A 127 87.28 -41.04 -79.92
N LEU A 128 87.52 -42.33 -79.59
CA LEU A 128 87.32 -42.87 -78.25
C LEU A 128 88.12 -42.12 -77.18
N ARG A 129 89.38 -41.73 -77.46
CA ARG A 129 90.19 -40.91 -76.54
C ARG A 129 89.60 -39.51 -76.31
N THR A 130 89.05 -38.86 -77.34
CA THR A 130 88.40 -37.55 -77.17
C THR A 130 87.05 -37.64 -76.45
N ALA A 131 86.23 -38.66 -76.76
CA ALA A 131 84.99 -38.93 -76.06
C ALA A 131 85.24 -39.22 -74.56
N THR A 132 86.25 -40.05 -74.25
CA THR A 132 86.66 -40.34 -72.86
C THR A 132 87.10 -39.07 -72.12
N LYS A 133 87.83 -38.16 -72.78
CA LYS A 133 88.19 -36.86 -72.18
C LYS A 133 86.97 -35.98 -71.89
N LYS A 134 86.05 -35.83 -72.85
CA LYS A 134 84.81 -35.06 -72.67
C LYS A 134 83.95 -35.61 -71.52
N SER A 135 83.80 -36.93 -71.44
CA SER A 135 83.02 -37.59 -70.38
C SER A 135 83.64 -37.43 -68.98
N LYS A 136 84.97 -37.34 -68.87
CA LYS A 136 85.64 -37.02 -67.60
C LYS A 136 85.37 -35.59 -67.15
N VAL A 137 85.56 -34.61 -68.04
CA VAL A 137 85.27 -33.19 -67.75
C VAL A 137 83.81 -33.00 -67.33
N GLN A 138 82.85 -33.59 -68.07
CA GLN A 138 81.43 -33.54 -67.70
C GLN A 138 81.13 -34.19 -66.33
N ARG A 139 81.84 -35.25 -65.96
CA ARG A 139 81.72 -35.86 -64.62
C ARG A 139 82.30 -34.97 -63.52
N GLU A 140 83.39 -34.27 -63.81
CA GLU A 140 84.04 -33.32 -62.89
C GLU A 140 83.16 -32.07 -62.69
N GLU A 141 82.62 -31.50 -63.78
CA GLU A 141 81.62 -30.41 -63.78
C GLU A 141 80.37 -30.78 -62.97
N LEU A 142 79.76 -31.94 -63.26
CA LEU A 142 78.61 -32.44 -62.50
C LEU A 142 78.96 -32.70 -61.03
N GLY A 143 80.20 -33.12 -60.72
CA GLY A 143 80.69 -33.27 -59.35
C GLY A 143 80.72 -31.94 -58.59
N VAL A 144 81.20 -30.87 -59.23
CA VAL A 144 81.22 -29.51 -58.64
C VAL A 144 79.79 -28.97 -58.45
N VAL A 145 78.89 -29.17 -59.43
CA VAL A 145 77.48 -28.77 -59.31
C VAL A 145 76.77 -29.54 -58.20
N LEU A 146 77.00 -30.85 -58.07
CA LEU A 146 76.44 -31.67 -56.98
C LEU A 146 76.99 -31.24 -55.62
N TYR A 147 78.28 -30.91 -55.50
CA TYR A 147 78.85 -30.38 -54.26
C TYR A 147 78.26 -29.02 -53.89
N GLY A 148 78.09 -28.11 -54.86
CA GLY A 148 77.41 -26.83 -54.64
C GLY A 148 75.96 -27.00 -54.18
N ALA A 149 75.22 -27.94 -54.78
CA ALA A 149 73.86 -28.27 -54.35
C ALA A 149 73.82 -28.92 -52.95
N GLN A 150 74.79 -29.76 -52.60
CA GLN A 150 74.94 -30.32 -51.25
C GLN A 150 75.23 -29.23 -50.21
N GLN A 151 76.09 -28.26 -50.52
CA GLN A 151 76.40 -27.14 -49.64
C GLN A 151 75.20 -26.21 -49.45
N GLN A 152 74.42 -25.94 -50.50
CA GLN A 152 73.15 -25.20 -50.42
C GLN A 152 72.11 -25.95 -49.58
N LEU A 153 71.97 -27.27 -49.79
CA LEU A 153 71.05 -28.11 -49.04
C LEU A 153 71.39 -28.15 -47.54
N ALA A 154 72.67 -28.26 -47.18
CA ALA A 154 73.14 -28.18 -45.79
C ALA A 154 72.85 -26.80 -45.16
N HIS A 155 72.98 -25.71 -45.93
CA HIS A 155 72.60 -24.37 -45.48
C HIS A 155 71.11 -24.27 -45.17
N LEU A 156 70.26 -24.76 -46.09
CA LEU A 156 68.81 -24.78 -45.93
C LEU A 156 68.34 -25.69 -44.78
N GLN A 157 69.03 -26.81 -44.53
CA GLN A 157 68.78 -27.66 -43.35
C GLN A 157 69.09 -26.91 -42.06
N MET A 158 70.28 -26.29 -41.94
CA MET A 158 70.66 -25.49 -40.77
C MET A 158 69.71 -24.28 -40.55
N GLU A 159 69.22 -23.65 -41.61
CA GLU A 159 68.25 -22.56 -41.52
C GLU A 159 66.85 -23.06 -41.13
N LEU A 160 66.46 -24.26 -41.58
CA LEU A 160 65.22 -24.91 -41.18
C LEU A 160 65.26 -25.34 -39.70
N GLU A 161 66.36 -25.91 -39.23
CA GLU A 161 66.62 -26.24 -37.81
C GLU A 161 66.52 -24.98 -36.94
N LYS A 162 67.25 -23.91 -37.29
CA LYS A 162 67.14 -22.60 -36.60
C LYS A 162 65.72 -22.02 -36.65
N SER A 163 64.93 -22.34 -37.67
CA SER A 163 63.51 -21.96 -37.72
C SER A 163 62.62 -22.86 -36.85
N HIS A 164 63.02 -24.10 -36.59
CA HIS A 164 62.34 -25.03 -35.70
C HIS A 164 62.60 -24.65 -34.23
N ASP A 165 63.86 -24.39 -33.87
CA ASP A 165 64.26 -23.91 -32.54
C ASP A 165 63.52 -22.61 -32.15
N ARG A 166 63.42 -21.65 -33.08
CA ARG A 166 62.64 -20.42 -32.86
C ARG A 166 61.15 -20.71 -32.68
N ARG A 167 60.58 -21.70 -33.38
CA ARG A 167 59.17 -22.10 -33.20
C ARG A 167 58.95 -22.81 -31.87
N SER A 168 59.86 -23.68 -31.43
CA SER A 168 59.74 -24.35 -30.12
C SER A 168 59.87 -23.34 -28.97
N GLN A 169 60.83 -22.42 -29.04
CA GLN A 169 60.97 -21.32 -28.07
C GLN A 169 59.73 -20.41 -27.99
N MET A 170 59.13 -20.06 -29.14
CA MET A 170 57.86 -19.32 -29.15
C MET A 170 56.68 -20.15 -28.64
N ALA A 171 56.67 -21.47 -28.89
CA ALA A 171 55.62 -22.35 -28.38
C ALA A 171 55.69 -22.51 -26.85
N THR A 172 56.88 -22.70 -26.28
CA THR A 172 57.06 -22.77 -24.81
C THR A 172 56.73 -21.45 -24.14
N ALA A 173 57.17 -20.32 -24.71
CA ALA A 173 56.83 -18.99 -24.19
C ALA A 173 55.31 -18.70 -24.29
N ARG A 174 54.66 -19.13 -25.37
CA ARG A 174 53.20 -19.06 -25.50
C ARG A 174 52.51 -19.92 -24.44
N GLN A 175 52.95 -21.17 -24.24
CA GLN A 175 52.34 -22.06 -23.25
C GLN A 175 52.46 -21.49 -21.83
N GLN A 176 53.63 -20.96 -21.45
CA GLN A 176 53.82 -20.28 -20.17
C GLN A 176 52.86 -19.09 -19.99
N LEU A 177 52.69 -18.25 -21.01
CA LEU A 177 51.72 -17.16 -20.98
C LEU A 177 50.25 -17.63 -20.95
N GLU A 178 49.92 -18.76 -21.55
CA GLU A 178 48.59 -19.36 -21.48
C GLU A 178 48.32 -19.95 -20.08
N GLU A 179 49.29 -20.61 -19.46
CA GLU A 179 49.24 -21.11 -18.08
C GLU A 179 49.14 -19.98 -17.05
N GLU A 180 49.94 -18.91 -17.19
CA GLU A 180 49.82 -17.69 -16.36
C GLU A 180 48.44 -17.05 -16.50
N LEU A 181 47.93 -16.94 -17.74
CA LEU A 181 46.64 -16.34 -18.02
C LEU A 181 45.47 -17.19 -17.51
N GLU A 182 45.59 -18.52 -17.48
CA GLU A 182 44.65 -19.40 -16.80
C GLU A 182 44.72 -19.27 -15.27
N GLY A 183 45.91 -19.13 -14.68
CA GLY A 183 46.09 -18.77 -13.27
C GLY A 183 45.42 -17.43 -12.91
N LEU A 184 45.58 -16.41 -13.76
CA LEU A 184 44.91 -15.11 -13.61
C LEU A 184 43.39 -15.21 -13.79
N ARG A 185 42.89 -16.03 -14.72
CA ARG A 185 41.45 -16.31 -14.86
C ARG A 185 40.87 -17.03 -13.63
N LEU A 186 41.59 -18.00 -13.08
CA LEU A 186 41.16 -18.75 -11.88
C LEU A 186 41.12 -17.85 -10.65
N THR A 187 42.18 -17.07 -10.40
CA THR A 187 42.21 -16.11 -9.28
C THR A 187 41.18 -14.99 -9.45
N HIS A 188 40.99 -14.44 -10.65
CA HIS A 188 39.90 -13.49 -10.93
C HIS A 188 38.52 -14.12 -10.66
N LYS A 189 38.27 -15.36 -11.09
CA LYS A 189 37.01 -16.08 -10.83
C LYS A 189 36.76 -16.30 -9.33
N GLN A 190 37.79 -16.67 -8.57
CA GLN A 190 37.74 -16.78 -7.11
C GLN A 190 37.44 -15.42 -6.47
N MET A 191 38.07 -14.34 -6.93
CA MET A 191 37.81 -12.98 -6.43
C MET A 191 36.37 -12.52 -6.75
N CYS A 192 35.83 -12.82 -7.93
CA CYS A 192 34.41 -12.58 -8.24
C CYS A 192 33.50 -13.35 -7.27
N GLN A 193 33.74 -14.65 -7.08
CA GLN A 193 32.96 -15.47 -6.14
C GLN A 193 33.01 -14.91 -4.71
N ASN A 194 34.20 -14.56 -4.22
CA ASN A 194 34.38 -13.94 -2.90
C ASN A 194 33.62 -12.61 -2.80
N THR A 195 33.71 -11.73 -3.80
CA THR A 195 32.99 -10.44 -3.79
C THR A 195 31.47 -10.60 -3.89
N ASP A 196 30.97 -11.61 -4.60
CA ASP A 196 29.55 -11.94 -4.65
C ASP A 196 29.04 -12.59 -3.35
N ASP A 197 29.88 -13.36 -2.65
CA ASP A 197 29.55 -13.88 -1.32
C ASP A 197 29.60 -12.79 -0.24
N GLU A 198 30.53 -11.83 -0.32
CA GLU A 198 30.48 -10.63 0.53
C GLU A 198 29.26 -9.75 0.20
N ARG A 199 28.86 -9.60 -1.07
CA ARG A 199 27.60 -8.93 -1.44
C ARG A 199 26.37 -9.61 -0.84
N LYS A 200 26.32 -10.96 -0.82
CA LYS A 200 25.25 -11.72 -0.16
C LYS A 200 25.26 -11.54 1.36
N LYS A 201 26.43 -11.47 1.99
CA LYS A 201 26.54 -11.14 3.43
C LYS A 201 26.06 -9.72 3.71
N VAL A 202 26.42 -8.74 2.87
CA VAL A 202 25.97 -7.35 3.00
C VAL A 202 24.46 -7.24 2.83
N SER A 203 23.83 -7.89 1.85
CA SER A 203 22.37 -7.86 1.71
C SER A 203 21.63 -8.63 2.83
N ALA A 204 22.22 -9.70 3.35
CA ALA A 204 21.73 -10.37 4.57
C ALA A 204 21.83 -9.46 5.81
N MET A 205 22.91 -8.68 5.95
CA MET A 205 23.05 -7.69 7.02
C MET A 205 22.13 -6.49 6.83
N GLN A 206 21.92 -6.01 5.61
CA GLN A 206 20.96 -4.93 5.31
C GLN A 206 19.54 -5.35 5.67
N THR A 207 19.09 -6.53 5.22
CA THR A 207 17.77 -7.04 5.59
C THR A 207 17.64 -7.33 7.10
N GLN A 208 18.72 -7.73 7.80
CA GLN A 208 18.72 -7.79 9.26
C GLN A 208 18.60 -6.41 9.92
N VAL A 209 19.29 -5.39 9.41
CA VAL A 209 19.19 -4.00 9.89
C VAL A 209 17.80 -3.41 9.61
N GLU A 210 17.20 -3.69 8.46
CA GLU A 210 15.83 -3.29 8.11
C GLU A 210 14.81 -3.97 9.05
N ASN A 211 14.94 -5.28 9.29
CA ASN A 211 14.10 -5.99 10.26
C ASN A 211 14.27 -5.43 11.69
N LEU A 212 15.50 -5.13 12.12
CA LEU A 212 15.77 -4.50 13.41
C LEU A 212 15.22 -3.06 13.48
N ALA A 213 15.27 -2.29 12.40
CA ALA A 213 14.67 -0.96 12.31
C ALA A 213 13.13 -1.03 12.37
N LEU A 214 12.51 -2.02 11.71
CA LEU A 214 11.08 -2.30 11.85
C LEU A 214 10.71 -2.71 13.27
N HIS A 215 11.47 -3.60 13.92
CA HIS A 215 11.27 -3.94 15.32
C HIS A 215 11.42 -2.72 16.25
N LEU A 216 12.42 -1.85 16.03
CA LEU A 216 12.58 -0.60 16.77
C LEU A 216 11.41 0.36 16.53
N PHE A 217 10.90 0.48 15.31
CA PHE A 217 9.72 1.30 14.99
C PHE A 217 8.47 0.77 15.71
N TYR A 218 8.20 -0.55 15.68
CA TYR A 218 7.10 -1.15 16.43
C TYR A 218 7.25 -0.92 17.95
N VAL A 219 8.45 -1.11 18.51
CA VAL A 219 8.70 -0.86 19.95
C VAL A 219 8.55 0.62 20.31
N GLN A 220 9.00 1.55 19.46
CA GLN A 220 8.83 2.99 19.67
C GLN A 220 7.36 3.42 19.59
N ASN A 221 6.57 2.86 18.69
CA ASN A 221 5.14 3.12 18.61
C ASN A 221 4.43 2.54 19.85
N MET A 222 4.73 1.31 20.26
CA MET A 222 4.17 0.71 21.47
C MET A 222 4.58 1.45 22.75
N ASP A 223 5.78 2.03 22.83
CA ASP A 223 6.19 2.91 23.93
C ASP A 223 5.44 4.26 23.89
N GLN A 224 5.21 4.85 22.71
CA GLN A 224 4.37 6.05 22.58
C GLN A 224 2.91 5.78 22.99
N ASP A 225 2.32 4.68 22.51
CA ASP A 225 0.98 4.24 22.88
C ASP A 225 0.90 3.90 24.38
N MET A 226 1.91 3.23 24.94
CA MET A 226 1.95 2.91 26.37
C MET A 226 2.13 4.17 27.22
N ARG A 227 2.94 5.15 26.80
CA ARG A 227 3.02 6.48 27.44
C ARG A 227 1.69 7.22 27.36
N HIS A 228 1.00 7.18 26.22
CA HIS A 228 -0.32 7.79 26.05
C HIS A 228 -1.35 7.12 26.96
N ASN A 229 -1.40 5.78 26.98
CA ASN A 229 -2.26 5.01 27.87
C ASN A 229 -1.93 5.23 29.35
N ILE A 230 -0.66 5.39 29.73
CA ILE A 230 -0.24 5.77 31.09
C ILE A 230 -0.68 7.21 31.43
N LEU A 231 -0.67 8.14 30.47
CA LEU A 231 -1.17 9.50 30.66
C LEU A 231 -2.70 9.53 30.79
N LEU A 232 -3.43 8.83 29.92
CA LEU A 232 -4.88 8.63 30.03
C LEU A 232 -5.26 7.96 31.35
N MET A 233 -4.53 6.92 31.77
CA MET A 233 -4.77 6.25 33.04
C MET A 233 -4.44 7.17 34.23
N LYS A 234 -3.37 7.99 34.18
CA LYS A 234 -3.08 9.02 35.20
C LYS A 234 -4.11 10.16 35.23
N GLN A 235 -4.75 10.48 34.10
CA GLN A 235 -5.87 11.43 34.06
C GLN A 235 -7.16 10.79 34.60
N SER A 236 -7.42 9.53 34.25
CA SER A 236 -8.54 8.73 34.74
C SER A 236 -8.48 8.51 36.25
N THR A 237 -7.32 8.12 36.81
CA THR A 237 -7.16 7.99 38.27
C THR A 237 -7.32 9.33 38.96
N LYS A 238 -6.74 10.43 38.45
CA LYS A 238 -6.96 11.78 39.02
C LYS A 238 -8.43 12.22 38.95
N LYS A 239 -9.16 11.86 37.90
CA LYS A 239 -10.61 12.12 37.78
C LYS A 239 -11.39 11.29 38.79
N ALA A 240 -11.08 10.00 38.93
CA ALA A 240 -11.69 9.12 39.94
C ALA A 240 -11.33 9.53 41.38
N GLU A 241 -10.12 10.04 41.63
CA GLU A 241 -9.70 10.63 42.91
C GLU A 241 -10.50 11.91 43.21
N ALA A 242 -10.68 12.80 42.23
CA ALA A 242 -11.49 14.01 42.39
C ALA A 242 -12.98 13.66 42.62
N GLU A 243 -13.54 12.71 41.86
CA GLU A 243 -14.90 12.20 42.04
C GLU A 243 -15.08 11.51 43.40
N LYS A 244 -14.08 10.75 43.87
CA LYS A 244 -14.04 10.15 45.22
C LYS A 244 -13.99 11.22 46.31
N VAL A 245 -13.15 12.25 46.18
CA VAL A 245 -13.09 13.38 47.14
C VAL A 245 -14.41 14.15 47.15
N GLN A 246 -15.04 14.37 45.99
CA GLN A 246 -16.35 15.01 45.91
C GLN A 246 -17.45 14.13 46.53
N ALA A 247 -17.43 12.82 46.30
CA ALA A 247 -18.34 11.86 46.95
C ALA A 247 -18.11 11.79 48.47
N GLU A 248 -16.87 11.89 48.96
CA GLU A 248 -16.57 12.02 50.39
C GLU A 248 -17.09 13.34 50.98
N VAL A 249 -17.05 14.44 50.24
CA VAL A 249 -17.61 15.73 50.67
C VAL A 249 -19.13 15.68 50.71
N GLU A 250 -19.81 15.15 49.68
CA GLU A 250 -21.26 14.97 49.72
C GLU A 250 -21.69 13.96 50.79
N LYS A 251 -20.92 12.87 51.00
CA LYS A 251 -21.16 11.95 52.11
C LYS A 251 -21.01 12.65 53.46
N LYS A 252 -19.97 13.45 53.69
CA LYS A 252 -19.81 14.23 54.94
C LYS A 252 -20.99 15.19 55.17
N LYS A 253 -21.56 15.79 54.11
CA LYS A 253 -22.80 16.58 54.22
C LYS A 253 -24.03 15.72 54.55
N GLN A 254 -24.14 14.52 53.98
CA GLN A 254 -25.21 13.57 54.30
C GLN A 254 -25.08 13.06 55.74
N ASP A 255 -23.89 12.69 56.19
CA ASP A 255 -23.60 12.27 57.56
C ASP A 255 -23.98 13.39 58.56
N LEU A 256 -23.58 14.65 58.30
CA LEU A 256 -23.98 15.82 59.09
C LEU A 256 -25.49 16.12 59.04
N LEU A 257 -26.17 15.83 57.93
CA LEU A 257 -27.62 15.97 57.81
C LEU A 257 -28.34 14.89 58.61
N VAL A 258 -27.89 13.63 58.52
CA VAL A 258 -28.39 12.51 59.33
C VAL A 258 -28.20 12.81 60.81
N ASP A 259 -27.00 13.25 61.22
CA ASP A 259 -26.66 13.60 62.60
C ASP A 259 -27.46 14.81 63.13
N ARG A 260 -27.98 15.67 62.24
CA ARG A 260 -28.93 16.74 62.57
C ARG A 260 -30.38 16.23 62.65
N LEU A 261 -30.76 15.27 61.82
CA LEU A 261 -32.09 14.65 61.82
C LEU A 261 -32.27 13.69 63.00
N THR A 262 -31.23 12.95 63.41
CA THR A 262 -31.26 12.10 64.60
C THR A 262 -31.34 12.94 65.88
N ARG A 263 -30.57 14.03 66.01
CA ARG A 263 -30.75 14.98 67.14
C ARG A 263 -32.17 15.51 67.19
N LYS A 264 -32.74 15.96 66.07
CA LYS A 264 -34.15 16.37 66.00
C LYS A 264 -35.15 15.26 66.33
N ALA A 265 -34.86 14.02 65.97
CA ALA A 265 -35.70 12.88 66.32
C ALA A 265 -35.68 12.63 67.83
N TYR A 266 -34.50 12.70 68.48
CA TYR A 266 -34.39 12.64 69.94
C TYR A 266 -35.06 13.84 70.63
N GLU A 267 -34.82 15.07 70.17
CA GLU A 267 -35.50 16.29 70.68
C GLU A 267 -37.03 16.16 70.63
N LEU A 268 -37.58 15.60 69.54
CA LEU A 268 -39.02 15.35 69.38
C LEU A 268 -39.50 14.17 70.23
N GLN A 269 -38.69 13.12 70.39
CA GLN A 269 -39.04 11.96 71.21
C GLN A 269 -39.02 12.28 72.72
N GLU A 270 -38.10 13.14 73.17
CA GLU A 270 -38.11 13.74 74.50
C GLU A 270 -39.34 14.63 74.72
N GLN A 271 -39.71 15.46 73.73
CA GLN A 271 -40.94 16.25 73.79
C GLN A 271 -42.20 15.37 73.85
N ILE A 272 -42.27 14.29 73.07
CA ILE A 272 -43.37 13.32 73.13
C ILE A 272 -43.45 12.69 74.53
N ALA A 273 -42.34 12.19 75.07
CA ALA A 273 -42.31 11.60 76.41
C ALA A 273 -42.72 12.60 77.52
N LEU A 274 -42.34 13.87 77.39
CA LEU A 274 -42.79 14.95 78.29
C LEU A 274 -44.30 15.22 78.17
N PHE A 275 -44.84 15.26 76.95
CA PHE A 275 -46.29 15.43 76.73
C PHE A 275 -47.11 14.20 77.16
N GLU A 276 -46.59 12.99 76.99
CA GLU A 276 -47.21 11.76 77.50
C GLU A 276 -47.24 11.75 79.03
N ALA A 277 -46.15 12.13 79.71
CA ALA A 277 -46.12 12.27 81.15
C ALA A 277 -47.10 13.35 81.66
N GLN A 278 -47.18 14.51 80.99
CA GLN A 278 -48.16 15.56 81.29
C GLN A 278 -49.60 15.08 81.06
N PHE A 279 -49.86 14.32 79.99
CA PHE A 279 -51.18 13.77 79.71
C PHE A 279 -51.61 12.74 80.76
N VAL A 280 -50.71 11.87 81.22
CA VAL A 280 -50.99 10.92 82.30
C VAL A 280 -51.32 11.66 83.60
N ALA A 281 -50.52 12.66 83.99
CA ALA A 281 -50.81 13.47 85.17
C ALA A 281 -52.16 14.19 85.07
N GLN A 282 -52.47 14.82 83.93
CA GLN A 282 -53.78 15.45 83.69
C GLN A 282 -54.94 14.44 83.64
N ALA A 283 -54.71 13.20 83.18
CA ALA A 283 -55.71 12.14 83.22
C ALA A 283 -56.00 11.67 84.66
N GLU A 284 -55.00 11.70 85.54
CA GLU A 284 -55.17 11.42 86.98
C GLU A 284 -55.84 12.59 87.71
N ASP A 285 -55.43 13.84 87.49
CA ASP A 285 -56.09 15.04 88.05
C ASP A 285 -57.55 15.15 87.60
N THR A 286 -57.83 14.89 86.31
CA THR A 286 -59.22 14.89 85.80
C THR A 286 -60.03 13.67 86.25
N LYS A 287 -59.39 12.60 86.73
CA LYS A 287 -60.06 11.46 87.38
C LYS A 287 -60.40 11.80 88.84
N VAL A 288 -59.46 12.36 89.60
CA VAL A 288 -59.67 12.79 91.00
C VAL A 288 -60.74 13.87 91.09
N THR A 289 -60.68 14.89 90.23
CA THR A 289 -61.72 15.94 90.19
C THR A 289 -63.09 15.41 89.76
N ARG A 290 -63.17 14.44 88.84
CA ARG A 290 -64.44 13.73 88.53
C ARG A 290 -64.98 12.93 89.73
N GLN A 291 -64.11 12.33 90.55
CA GLN A 291 -64.53 11.63 91.77
C GLN A 291 -65.13 12.63 92.77
N ALA A 292 -64.44 13.74 93.06
CA ALA A 292 -64.96 14.80 93.92
C ALA A 292 -66.27 15.44 93.39
N VAL A 293 -66.41 15.62 92.07
CA VAL A 293 -67.66 16.10 91.46
C VAL A 293 -68.79 15.08 91.60
N ASN A 294 -68.50 13.78 91.43
CA ASN A 294 -69.50 12.73 91.64
C ASN A 294 -69.95 12.66 93.11
N GLU A 295 -69.03 12.78 94.06
CA GLU A 295 -69.30 12.84 95.50
C GLU A 295 -70.19 14.05 95.84
N ALA A 296 -69.82 15.26 95.38
CA ALA A 296 -70.65 16.46 95.53
C ALA A 296 -72.03 16.33 94.84
N CYS A 297 -72.12 15.64 93.69
CA CYS A 297 -73.40 15.35 93.05
C CYS A 297 -74.27 14.38 93.87
N MET A 298 -73.68 13.45 94.62
CA MET A 298 -74.42 12.57 95.54
C MET A 298 -74.89 13.33 96.79
N GLU A 299 -74.08 14.23 97.34
CA GLU A 299 -74.49 15.15 98.42
C GLU A 299 -75.64 16.07 97.98
N VAL A 300 -75.53 16.69 96.80
CA VAL A 300 -76.60 17.52 96.22
C VAL A 300 -77.87 16.71 95.96
N GLN A 301 -77.78 15.43 95.61
CA GLN A 301 -78.95 14.54 95.52
C GLN A 301 -79.57 14.28 96.91
N ALA A 302 -78.76 14.02 97.94
CA ALA A 302 -79.24 13.86 99.31
C ALA A 302 -79.97 15.11 99.82
N ILE A 303 -79.35 16.29 99.68
CA ILE A 303 -79.94 17.59 100.03
C ILE A 303 -81.26 17.83 99.28
N ASN A 304 -81.35 17.45 98.00
CA ASN A 304 -82.60 17.56 97.24
C ASN A 304 -83.69 16.58 97.71
N MET A 305 -83.33 15.39 98.20
CA MET A 305 -84.29 14.47 98.82
C MET A 305 -84.81 15.01 100.16
N GLU A 306 -83.93 15.61 100.98
CA GLU A 306 -84.33 16.30 102.21
C GLU A 306 -85.23 17.50 101.94
N LYS A 307 -84.87 18.35 100.98
CA LYS A 307 -85.71 19.48 100.53
C LYS A 307 -87.09 19.02 100.05
N LYS A 308 -87.19 17.89 99.32
CA LYS A 308 -88.47 17.29 98.93
C LYS A 308 -89.28 16.80 100.14
N ARG A 309 -88.64 16.13 101.12
CA ARG A 309 -89.30 15.75 102.38
C ARG A 309 -89.84 16.97 103.10
N LEU A 310 -89.04 18.03 103.24
CA LEU A 310 -89.39 19.27 103.95
C LEU A 310 -90.54 20.02 103.26
N MET A 311 -90.52 20.15 101.92
CA MET A 311 -91.63 20.70 101.14
C MET A 311 -92.93 19.91 101.30
N ASN A 312 -92.87 18.58 101.39
CA ASN A 312 -94.07 17.77 101.62
C ASN A 312 -94.69 18.02 103.01
N HIS A 313 -93.87 18.15 104.06
CA HIS A 313 -94.34 18.51 105.41
C HIS A 313 -94.95 19.93 105.45
N TRP A 314 -94.34 20.88 104.73
CA TRP A 314 -94.89 22.24 104.61
C TRP A 314 -96.22 22.26 103.86
N ASN A 315 -96.33 21.55 102.73
CA ASN A 315 -97.56 21.43 101.95
C ASN A 315 -98.72 20.83 102.78
N SER A 316 -98.48 19.77 103.57
CA SER A 316 -99.51 19.23 104.48
C SER A 316 -99.92 20.23 105.55
N SER A 317 -98.98 21.03 106.06
CA SER A 317 -99.26 22.07 107.07
C SER A 317 -100.10 23.21 106.48
N LEU A 318 -99.84 23.60 105.23
CA LEU A 318 -100.58 24.63 104.51
C LEU A 318 -102.00 24.17 104.13
N ALA A 319 -102.17 22.91 103.72
CA ALA A 319 -103.49 22.33 103.47
C ALA A 319 -104.36 22.31 104.75
N GLY A 320 -103.76 21.91 105.87
CA GLY A 320 -104.37 21.99 107.21
C GLY A 320 -104.56 23.42 107.74
N MET A 321 -104.16 24.47 107.00
CA MET A 321 -104.53 25.86 107.27
C MET A 321 -105.75 26.29 106.47
N LYS A 322 -105.76 26.05 105.16
CA LYS A 322 -106.89 26.42 104.28
C LYS A 322 -108.23 25.86 104.76
N GLN A 323 -108.27 24.61 105.23
CA GLN A 323 -109.48 24.00 105.78
C GLN A 323 -110.03 24.72 107.04
N ARG A 324 -109.18 25.43 107.80
CA ARG A 324 -109.61 26.27 108.93
C ARG A 324 -110.12 27.63 108.46
N ASP A 325 -109.48 28.20 107.45
CA ASP A 325 -109.85 29.50 106.88
C ASP A 325 -111.21 29.43 106.16
N GLU A 326 -111.46 28.33 105.40
CA GLU A 326 -112.75 28.06 104.74
C GLU A 326 -113.89 27.91 105.76
N ALA A 327 -113.65 27.20 106.87
CA ALA A 327 -114.62 27.05 107.95
C ALA A 327 -114.93 28.40 108.63
N TYR A 328 -113.93 29.27 108.80
CA TYR A 328 -114.11 30.60 109.36
C TYR A 328 -115.01 31.48 108.45
N ILE A 329 -114.72 31.54 107.15
CA ILE A 329 -115.49 32.34 106.17
C ILE A 329 -116.98 31.96 106.20
N ALA A 330 -117.29 30.66 106.22
CA ALA A 330 -118.67 30.16 106.25
C ALA A 330 -119.47 30.66 107.47
N THR A 331 -118.83 30.87 108.63
CA THR A 331 -119.50 31.44 109.81
C THR A 331 -119.75 32.94 109.68
N GLN A 332 -118.86 33.67 109.01
CA GLN A 332 -118.96 35.12 108.85
C GLN A 332 -120.09 35.52 107.88
N ASP A 333 -120.36 34.71 106.85
CA ASP A 333 -121.45 34.90 105.89
C ASP A 333 -122.86 34.59 106.41
N LEU A 334 -122.98 33.87 107.53
CA LEU A 334 -124.26 33.76 108.25
C LEU A 334 -124.51 35.02 109.09
N LEU A 335 -123.45 35.57 109.69
CA LEU A 335 -123.50 36.76 110.54
C LEU A 335 -123.77 38.06 109.75
N SER A 336 -123.41 38.10 108.46
CA SER A 336 -123.68 39.25 107.58
C SER A 336 -125.17 39.37 107.20
N LYS A 337 -125.86 38.25 106.96
CA LYS A 337 -127.27 38.19 106.54
C LYS A 337 -128.21 38.75 107.61
N TYR A 338 -128.11 38.26 108.85
CA TYR A 338 -128.90 38.77 109.98
C TYR A 338 -128.70 40.27 110.28
N ARG A 339 -127.57 40.86 109.85
CA ARG A 339 -127.30 42.31 109.97
C ARG A 339 -127.93 43.15 108.84
N HIS A 340 -128.46 42.53 107.79
CA HIS A 340 -129.13 43.21 106.69
C HIS A 340 -130.63 43.37 106.98
N ASP A 341 -131.29 42.30 107.45
CA ASP A 341 -132.73 42.26 107.73
C ASP A 341 -133.17 43.22 108.85
N LEU A 342 -132.26 43.53 109.80
CA LEU A 342 -132.51 44.56 110.82
C LEU A 342 -132.52 45.98 110.25
N LYS A 343 -131.75 46.26 109.18
CA LYS A 343 -131.60 47.62 108.64
C LYS A 343 -132.72 48.05 107.70
N SER A 344 -133.38 47.11 107.03
CA SER A 344 -134.58 47.41 106.23
C SER A 344 -135.73 47.88 107.13
N LEU A 345 -135.98 47.18 108.24
CA LEU A 345 -136.99 47.55 109.24
C LEU A 345 -136.78 48.94 109.85
N GLU A 346 -135.52 49.36 110.06
CA GLU A 346 -135.20 50.73 110.52
C GLU A 346 -135.51 51.81 109.47
N MET A 347 -135.32 51.50 108.17
CA MET A 347 -135.55 52.44 107.07
C MET A 347 -137.04 52.76 106.88
N ASP A 348 -137.92 51.76 106.95
CA ASP A 348 -139.37 51.95 106.76
C ASP A 348 -139.97 52.85 107.86
N ILE A 349 -139.56 52.64 109.11
CA ILE A 349 -139.94 53.47 110.27
C ILE A 349 -139.47 54.93 110.10
N HIS A 350 -138.33 55.15 109.45
CA HIS A 350 -137.83 56.50 109.14
C HIS A 350 -138.61 57.15 107.98
N GLY A 351 -139.10 56.37 107.01
CA GLY A 351 -139.87 56.85 105.86
C GLY A 351 -141.15 57.58 106.25
N CYS A 352 -142.02 56.94 107.05
CA CYS A 352 -143.31 57.53 107.47
C CYS A 352 -143.12 58.87 108.24
N ARG A 353 -142.07 58.98 109.05
CA ARG A 353 -141.73 60.19 109.84
C ARG A 353 -141.12 61.34 109.01
N LYS A 354 -140.95 61.14 107.71
CA LYS A 354 -140.33 62.09 106.77
C LYS A 354 -141.28 62.60 105.69
N ALA A 355 -142.41 61.91 105.47
CA ALA A 355 -143.50 62.38 104.62
C ALA A 355 -144.25 63.56 105.27
N ILE A 356 -144.67 63.40 106.53
CA ILE A 356 -145.52 64.37 107.26
C ILE A 356 -144.92 65.79 107.24
N ARG A 357 -143.66 65.93 107.68
CA ARG A 357 -142.97 67.24 107.73
C ARG A 357 -142.72 67.90 106.38
N LYS A 358 -142.84 67.16 105.27
CA LYS A 358 -142.51 67.66 103.93
C LYS A 358 -143.69 68.20 103.14
N GLU A 359 -144.92 68.04 103.61
CA GLU A 359 -146.04 68.85 103.09
C GLU A 359 -146.13 70.20 103.80
N GLU A 360 -145.76 70.24 105.08
CA GLU A 360 -145.66 71.47 105.89
C GLU A 360 -144.64 72.47 105.28
N GLU A 361 -143.40 72.01 105.02
CA GLU A 361 -142.32 72.85 104.46
C GLU A 361 -142.56 73.36 103.02
N LYS A 362 -143.35 72.66 102.19
CA LYS A 362 -143.57 73.03 100.78
C LYS A 362 -144.50 74.22 100.60
N ASN A 363 -145.49 74.34 101.49
CA ASN A 363 -146.58 75.31 101.34
C ASN A 363 -146.07 76.76 101.42
N GLU A 364 -145.04 77.00 102.24
CA GLU A 364 -144.47 78.34 102.46
C GLU A 364 -143.47 78.76 101.37
N LEU A 365 -142.65 77.83 100.87
CA LEU A 365 -141.55 78.15 99.94
C LEU A 365 -141.97 78.31 98.47
N LEU A 366 -143.06 77.66 98.04
CA LEU A 366 -143.57 77.80 96.67
C LEU A 366 -144.06 79.22 96.33
N VAL A 367 -144.42 80.02 97.34
CA VAL A 367 -145.00 81.37 97.19
C VAL A 367 -143.99 82.41 96.68
N THR A 368 -142.68 82.19 96.83
CA THR A 368 -141.68 83.29 96.72
C THR A 368 -140.70 83.18 95.56
N ILE A 369 -140.00 82.05 95.38
CA ILE A 369 -138.77 82.00 94.57
C ILE A 369 -138.97 81.67 93.08
N LEU A 370 -140.12 81.11 92.69
CA LEU A 370 -140.47 80.78 91.29
C LEU A 370 -140.38 82.04 90.38
N SER A 371 -140.56 83.22 90.96
CA SER A 371 -140.52 84.53 90.30
C SER A 371 -139.18 85.01 89.72
N ARG A 372 -138.03 84.33 89.96
CA ARG A 372 -136.69 84.94 89.73
C ARG A 372 -135.70 84.24 88.80
N SER A 373 -135.65 82.91 88.73
CA SER A 373 -134.47 82.22 88.19
C SER A 373 -134.47 81.95 86.68
N GLU A 374 -135.65 81.85 86.03
CA GLU A 374 -135.78 81.44 84.62
C GLU A 374 -135.04 82.36 83.63
N ASN A 375 -134.90 83.65 83.98
CA ASN A 375 -134.28 84.67 83.12
C ASN A 375 -132.78 84.42 82.83
N ASN A 376 -132.05 83.74 83.71
CA ASN A 376 -130.58 83.74 83.67
C ASN A 376 -129.96 82.71 82.71
N ALA A 377 -130.63 81.57 82.47
CA ALA A 377 -130.00 80.41 81.81
C ALA A 377 -129.78 80.57 80.30
N ASN A 378 -130.53 81.44 79.62
CA ASN A 378 -130.52 81.57 78.15
C ASN A 378 -129.21 82.15 77.58
N THR A 379 -128.31 82.68 78.41
CA THR A 379 -127.07 83.35 78.00
C THR A 379 -125.96 82.38 77.57
N THR A 380 -125.88 81.20 78.17
CA THR A 380 -124.68 80.33 78.14
C THR A 380 -124.42 79.63 76.81
N LYS A 381 -125.46 79.40 76.00
CA LYS A 381 -125.38 78.61 74.75
C LYS A 381 -124.49 79.21 73.65
N LYS A 382 -124.07 80.47 73.75
CA LYS A 382 -123.34 81.19 72.68
C LYS A 382 -121.84 80.89 72.57
N LEU A 383 -121.19 80.36 73.61
CA LEU A 383 -119.72 80.24 73.65
C LEU A 383 -119.13 79.10 72.77
N ILE A 384 -119.94 78.13 72.34
CA ILE A 384 -119.48 76.91 71.66
C ILE A 384 -118.90 77.19 70.25
N ALA A 385 -119.29 78.29 69.60
CA ALA A 385 -118.93 78.58 68.21
C ALA A 385 -117.44 78.90 67.96
N GLN A 386 -116.66 79.27 68.99
CA GLN A 386 -115.29 79.77 68.81
C GLN A 386 -114.22 78.69 68.57
N CYS A 387 -114.52 77.41 68.80
CA CYS A 387 -113.49 76.36 68.77
C CYS A 387 -113.13 75.85 67.36
N LEU A 388 -114.01 76.00 66.35
CA LEU A 388 -113.85 75.38 65.04
C LEU A 388 -112.75 76.02 64.17
N SER A 389 -112.45 77.30 64.35
CA SER A 389 -111.50 78.05 63.50
C SER A 389 -110.03 77.65 63.66
N ARG A 390 -109.69 76.79 64.62
CA ARG A 390 -108.31 76.33 64.87
C ARG A 390 -107.87 75.15 63.99
N GLN A 391 -108.77 74.54 63.23
CA GLN A 391 -108.50 73.28 62.52
C GLN A 391 -107.94 73.44 61.10
N GLU A 392 -108.19 74.56 60.41
CA GLU A 392 -107.70 74.82 59.04
C GLU A 392 -106.17 74.95 58.95
N ALA A 393 -105.52 75.53 59.97
CA ALA A 393 -104.14 76.02 59.87
C ALA A 393 -103.09 74.93 59.60
N LEU A 394 -103.28 73.71 60.13
CA LEU A 394 -102.29 72.62 60.07
C LEU A 394 -102.24 71.87 58.73
N LYS A 395 -103.05 72.25 57.73
CA LYS A 395 -103.04 71.63 56.39
C LYS A 395 -102.05 72.25 55.39
N VAL A 396 -101.41 73.37 55.72
CA VAL A 396 -100.57 74.14 54.77
C VAL A 396 -99.11 73.68 54.79
N GLU A 397 -98.59 73.24 55.93
CA GLU A 397 -97.16 72.97 56.11
C GLU A 397 -96.64 71.72 55.39
N SER A 398 -97.51 70.78 55.00
CA SER A 398 -97.13 69.63 54.15
C SER A 398 -96.92 70.00 52.67
N GLY A 399 -97.38 71.16 52.22
CA GLY A 399 -97.28 71.63 50.83
C GLY A 399 -95.95 72.29 50.44
N THR A 400 -94.97 72.34 51.34
CA THR A 400 -93.64 72.95 51.10
C THR A 400 -92.60 71.90 50.71
N TYR A 401 -92.51 70.80 51.45
CA TYR A 401 -91.52 69.74 51.24
C TYR A 401 -91.55 69.11 49.84
N ALA A 402 -92.73 69.06 49.20
CA ALA A 402 -92.89 68.52 47.84
C ALA A 402 -92.22 69.36 46.73
N ARG A 403 -91.93 70.65 46.97
CA ARG A 403 -91.29 71.53 45.95
C ARG A 403 -89.77 71.38 45.90
N VAL A 404 -89.13 71.25 47.06
CA VAL A 404 -87.65 71.15 47.18
C VAL A 404 -87.10 69.92 46.45
N LEU A 405 -87.87 68.83 46.37
CA LEU A 405 -87.45 67.61 45.67
C LEU A 405 -87.34 67.82 44.15
N HIS A 406 -88.21 68.63 43.54
CA HIS A 406 -88.26 68.82 42.09
C HIS A 406 -87.11 69.72 41.57
N GLU A 407 -86.58 70.61 42.42
CA GLU A 407 -85.49 71.52 42.06
C GLU A 407 -84.13 70.79 41.93
N THR A 408 -83.92 69.70 42.68
CA THR A 408 -82.67 68.93 42.63
C THR A 408 -82.55 68.05 41.38
N GLU A 409 -83.65 67.48 40.90
CA GLU A 409 -83.69 66.69 39.66
C GLU A 409 -83.36 67.54 38.42
N GLN A 410 -83.79 68.80 38.38
CA GLN A 410 -83.46 69.72 37.28
C GLN A 410 -81.97 70.09 37.23
N ALA A 411 -81.26 70.09 38.36
CA ALA A 411 -79.82 70.36 38.38
C ALA A 411 -79.01 69.23 37.72
N LEU A 412 -79.41 67.97 37.96
CA LEU A 412 -78.71 66.77 37.46
C LEU A 412 -78.75 66.65 35.92
N ASN A 413 -79.75 67.23 35.26
CA ASN A 413 -79.88 67.16 33.81
C ASN A 413 -79.05 68.23 33.08
N ARG A 414 -78.76 69.38 33.71
CA ARG A 414 -77.93 70.44 33.10
C ARG A 414 -76.49 69.96 32.89
N THR A 415 -75.86 69.39 33.92
CA THR A 415 -74.48 68.88 33.87
C THR A 415 -74.28 67.74 32.86
N LYS A 416 -75.33 66.96 32.56
CA LYS A 416 -75.30 65.93 31.50
C LYS A 416 -75.30 66.51 30.09
N MET A 417 -75.91 67.68 29.88
CA MET A 417 -75.90 68.35 28.58
C MET A 417 -74.53 68.98 28.29
N ASP A 418 -73.88 69.58 29.29
CA ASP A 418 -72.53 70.14 29.15
C ASP A 418 -71.50 69.05 28.79
N GLN A 419 -71.63 67.85 29.37
CA GLN A 419 -70.77 66.70 29.06
C GLN A 419 -70.94 66.21 27.60
N ALA A 420 -72.15 66.30 27.05
CA ALA A 420 -72.41 65.96 25.64
C ALA A 420 -71.84 67.01 24.67
N ALA A 421 -71.88 68.29 25.03
CA ALA A 421 -71.30 69.37 24.21
C ALA A 421 -69.77 69.23 24.05
N ARG A 422 -69.04 68.92 25.13
CA ARG A 422 -67.58 68.70 25.07
C ARG A 422 -67.16 67.50 24.21
N LEU A 423 -68.04 66.50 24.05
CA LEU A 423 -67.78 65.35 23.19
C LEU A 423 -67.97 65.67 21.70
N SER A 424 -68.84 66.63 21.33
CA SER A 424 -68.97 67.05 19.93
C SER A 424 -67.81 67.94 19.47
N GLU A 425 -67.27 68.79 20.35
CA GLU A 425 -66.05 69.57 20.10
C GLU A 425 -64.81 68.70 19.83
N LEU A 426 -64.67 67.57 20.54
CA LEU A 426 -63.59 66.62 20.29
C LEU A 426 -63.73 65.91 18.93
N LEU A 427 -64.96 65.61 18.50
CA LEU A 427 -65.23 64.96 17.22
C LEU A 427 -65.02 65.88 16.01
N SER A 428 -65.21 67.20 16.13
CA SER A 428 -64.85 68.13 15.06
C SER A 428 -63.33 68.26 14.89
N ILE A 429 -62.57 68.33 16.00
CA ILE A 429 -61.10 68.41 15.97
C ILE A 429 -60.50 67.17 15.27
N SER A 430 -60.98 65.96 15.58
CA SER A 430 -60.55 64.73 14.88
C SER A 430 -60.79 64.80 13.37
N LYS A 431 -61.92 65.38 12.95
CA LYS A 431 -62.34 65.45 11.55
C LYS A 431 -61.63 66.53 10.72
N ASP A 432 -60.93 67.46 11.38
CA ASP A 432 -60.04 68.41 10.71
C ASP A 432 -58.60 67.87 10.58
N ILE A 433 -58.20 66.92 11.43
CA ILE A 433 -56.93 66.19 11.30
C ILE A 433 -56.95 65.27 10.05
N GLU A 434 -58.06 64.56 9.80
CA GLU A 434 -58.24 63.71 8.62
C GLU A 434 -58.12 64.50 7.29
N LYS A 435 -58.68 65.71 7.22
CA LYS A 435 -58.52 66.60 6.05
C LYS A 435 -57.07 67.01 5.83
N GLY A 436 -56.27 67.07 6.90
CA GLY A 436 -54.83 67.34 6.85
C GLY A 436 -54.04 66.17 6.23
N THR A 437 -54.42 64.92 6.51
CA THR A 437 -53.79 63.75 5.87
C THR A 437 -54.15 63.64 4.40
N ASP A 438 -55.41 63.89 4.02
CA ASP A 438 -55.87 63.83 2.63
C ASP A 438 -55.26 64.92 1.74
N ALA A 439 -54.79 66.03 2.33
CA ALA A 439 -54.01 67.06 1.64
C ALA A 439 -52.55 66.63 1.40
N LYS A 440 -51.98 65.87 2.34
CA LYS A 440 -50.59 65.40 2.29
C LYS A 440 -50.38 64.33 1.21
N GLU A 441 -51.24 63.32 1.12
CA GLU A 441 -51.13 62.27 0.08
C GLU A 441 -51.21 62.86 -1.34
N ARG A 442 -52.02 63.90 -1.57
CA ARG A 442 -52.12 64.54 -2.90
C ARG A 442 -50.83 65.24 -3.31
N MET A 443 -50.15 65.92 -2.39
CA MET A 443 -48.80 66.46 -2.66
C MET A 443 -47.77 65.36 -2.91
N GLU A 444 -47.82 64.25 -2.18
CA GLU A 444 -46.87 63.14 -2.33
C GLU A 444 -47.01 62.45 -3.70
N ASN A 445 -48.23 62.37 -4.24
CA ASN A 445 -48.49 61.88 -5.60
C ASN A 445 -48.00 62.85 -6.71
N GLU A 446 -48.18 64.17 -6.55
CA GLU A 446 -47.61 65.15 -7.49
C GLU A 446 -46.06 65.14 -7.50
N ILE A 447 -45.43 64.87 -6.35
CA ILE A 447 -43.98 64.70 -6.25
C ILE A 447 -43.53 63.44 -7.01
N MET A 448 -44.24 62.31 -6.89
CA MET A 448 -43.92 61.09 -7.64
C MET A 448 -43.99 61.28 -9.16
N ALA A 449 -44.97 62.02 -9.68
CA ALA A 449 -45.02 62.35 -11.10
C ALA A 449 -43.77 63.14 -11.57
N LYS A 450 -43.35 64.16 -10.81
CA LYS A 450 -42.15 64.95 -11.14
C LYS A 450 -40.83 64.19 -10.94
N VAL A 451 -40.84 63.03 -10.27
CA VAL A 451 -39.70 62.10 -10.23
C VAL A 451 -39.64 61.25 -11.52
N GLN A 452 -40.78 60.84 -12.08
CA GLN A 452 -40.83 60.15 -13.38
C GLN A 452 -40.38 61.06 -14.54
N ASP A 453 -40.77 62.34 -14.55
CA ASP A 453 -40.28 63.30 -15.57
C ASP A 453 -38.75 63.49 -15.52
N GLN A 454 -38.13 63.39 -14.34
CA GLN A 454 -36.68 63.44 -14.20
C GLN A 454 -35.94 62.16 -14.65
N MET A 455 -36.67 61.07 -14.93
CA MET A 455 -36.13 59.83 -15.48
C MET A 455 -35.88 59.92 -16.99
N MET A 456 -36.73 60.67 -17.71
CA MET A 456 -36.81 60.63 -19.18
C MET A 456 -36.01 61.73 -19.91
N SER A 457 -35.44 62.70 -19.20
CA SER A 457 -34.45 63.65 -19.76
C SER A 457 -33.04 63.15 -19.45
N SER A 458 -32.15 63.08 -20.45
CA SER A 458 -30.98 62.18 -20.53
C SER A 458 -29.89 62.35 -19.45
N LYS A 459 -30.24 61.93 -18.24
CA LYS A 459 -29.41 61.90 -17.04
C LYS A 459 -28.50 60.67 -17.00
N ALA A 460 -28.85 59.57 -17.67
CA ALA A 460 -28.20 58.26 -17.55
C ALA A 460 -26.68 58.27 -17.82
N THR A 461 -26.21 58.85 -18.94
CA THR A 461 -24.76 58.94 -19.24
C THR A 461 -24.01 59.85 -18.28
N LYS A 462 -24.64 60.94 -17.82
CA LYS A 462 -24.10 61.76 -16.71
C LYS A 462 -24.14 61.02 -15.38
N HIS A 463 -25.11 60.12 -15.15
CA HIS A 463 -25.13 59.26 -13.97
C HIS A 463 -24.04 58.20 -14.03
N PHE A 464 -23.75 57.56 -15.18
CA PHE A 464 -22.64 56.61 -15.27
C PHE A 464 -21.28 57.29 -15.14
N SER A 465 -21.05 58.47 -15.74
CA SER A 465 -19.80 59.21 -15.54
C SER A 465 -19.67 59.80 -14.13
N GLN A 466 -20.75 60.30 -13.53
CA GLN A 466 -20.76 60.68 -12.12
C GLN A 466 -20.67 59.48 -11.17
N LEU A 467 -21.15 58.30 -11.55
CA LEU A 467 -21.04 57.07 -10.76
C LEU A 467 -19.60 56.56 -10.83
N ALA A 468 -18.96 56.58 -12.00
CA ALA A 468 -17.53 56.33 -12.13
C ALA A 468 -16.69 57.34 -11.32
N ALA A 469 -17.01 58.64 -11.39
CA ALA A 469 -16.34 59.66 -10.59
C ALA A 469 -16.63 59.54 -9.07
N LYS A 470 -17.84 59.12 -8.67
CA LYS A 470 -18.21 58.81 -7.28
C LYS A 470 -17.62 57.49 -6.79
N LEU A 471 -17.35 56.53 -7.67
CA LEU A 471 -16.65 55.29 -7.36
C LEU A 471 -15.15 55.53 -7.23
N GLN A 472 -14.56 56.36 -8.09
CA GLN A 472 -13.16 56.80 -7.92
C GLN A 472 -13.00 57.66 -6.66
N ARG A 473 -13.91 58.61 -6.39
CA ARG A 473 -13.90 59.35 -5.12
C ARG A 473 -14.13 58.44 -3.92
N ARG A 474 -15.14 57.56 -3.94
CA ARG A 474 -15.31 56.54 -2.89
C ARG A 474 -14.10 55.64 -2.73
N LYS A 475 -13.38 55.33 -3.81
CA LYS A 475 -12.13 54.56 -3.75
C LYS A 475 -11.06 55.38 -3.03
N THR A 476 -10.79 56.62 -3.43
CA THR A 476 -9.80 57.47 -2.73
C THR A 476 -10.22 57.82 -1.30
N ASP A 477 -11.52 57.99 -1.04
CA ASP A 477 -12.09 58.21 0.29
C ASP A 477 -11.93 56.94 1.14
N LEU A 478 -12.16 55.74 0.58
CA LEU A 478 -11.91 54.46 1.23
C LEU A 478 -10.43 54.21 1.47
N GLU A 479 -9.54 54.56 0.54
CA GLU A 479 -8.08 54.50 0.70
C GLU A 479 -7.62 55.46 1.81
N LEU A 480 -8.16 56.68 1.86
CA LEU A 480 -7.90 57.64 2.93
C LEU A 480 -8.54 57.20 4.27
N HIS A 481 -9.67 56.48 4.24
CA HIS A 481 -10.23 55.80 5.40
C HIS A 481 -9.40 54.58 5.83
N PHE A 482 -8.79 53.83 4.92
CA PHE A 482 -7.83 52.78 5.24
C PHE A 482 -6.59 53.39 5.90
N SER A 483 -5.97 54.42 5.33
CA SER A 483 -4.84 55.10 5.97
C SER A 483 -5.19 55.78 7.30
N LYS A 484 -6.44 56.22 7.50
CA LYS A 484 -6.93 56.62 8.82
C LYS A 484 -7.06 55.44 9.77
N VAL A 485 -7.68 54.34 9.36
CA VAL A 485 -7.83 53.12 10.17
C VAL A 485 -6.47 52.48 10.48
N GLU A 486 -5.50 52.52 9.57
CA GLU A 486 -4.12 52.08 9.79
C GLU A 486 -3.42 52.96 10.83
N ASN A 487 -3.65 54.28 10.80
CA ASN A 487 -3.11 55.23 11.78
C ASN A 487 -3.84 55.12 13.14
N ASP A 488 -5.16 54.88 13.13
CA ASP A 488 -5.97 54.59 14.32
C ASP A 488 -5.56 53.24 14.93
N ILE A 489 -5.23 52.23 14.12
CA ILE A 489 -4.64 50.95 14.55
C ILE A 489 -3.25 51.18 15.12
N ALA A 490 -2.39 52.00 14.49
CA ALA A 490 -1.09 52.35 15.04
C ALA A 490 -1.22 53.09 16.38
N GLN A 491 -2.18 54.01 16.51
CA GLN A 491 -2.50 54.70 17.76
C GLN A 491 -3.09 53.76 18.81
N VAL A 492 -3.92 52.78 18.42
CA VAL A 492 -4.44 51.73 19.31
C VAL A 492 -3.32 50.78 19.76
N ILE A 493 -2.36 50.44 18.89
CA ILE A 493 -1.16 49.66 19.25
C ILE A 493 -0.26 50.48 20.20
N LEU A 494 -0.11 51.79 19.98
CA LEU A 494 0.62 52.68 20.87
C LEU A 494 -0.09 52.83 22.23
N ASN A 495 -1.42 52.92 22.23
CA ASN A 495 -2.23 52.94 23.46
C ASN A 495 -2.22 51.56 24.17
N ALA A 496 -2.19 50.46 23.44
CA ALA A 496 -2.11 49.10 23.97
C ALA A 496 -0.72 48.83 24.58
N THR A 497 0.36 49.25 23.92
CA THR A 497 1.71 49.17 24.47
C THR A 497 1.90 50.12 25.66
N HIS A 498 1.38 51.35 25.61
CA HIS A 498 1.37 52.25 26.76
C HIS A 498 0.58 51.68 27.96
N THR A 499 -0.61 51.12 27.73
CA THR A 499 -1.39 50.48 28.79
C THR A 499 -0.75 49.18 29.28
N ASN A 500 -0.04 48.42 28.46
CA ASN A 500 0.74 47.24 28.88
C ASN A 500 1.99 47.63 29.68
N CYS A 501 2.67 48.73 29.33
CA CYS A 501 3.70 49.34 30.18
C CYS A 501 3.11 49.80 31.53
N ARG A 502 1.91 50.39 31.53
CA ARG A 502 1.21 50.74 32.78
C ARG A 502 0.77 49.51 33.59
N LEU A 503 0.34 48.43 32.94
CA LEU A 503 -0.01 47.16 33.60
C LEU A 503 1.23 46.48 34.19
N THR A 504 2.36 46.46 33.50
CA THR A 504 3.62 45.90 34.04
C THR A 504 4.21 46.74 35.16
N ILE A 505 4.00 48.07 35.17
CA ILE A 505 4.27 48.92 36.34
C ILE A 505 3.31 48.57 37.50
N LEU A 506 2.00 48.49 37.25
CA LEU A 506 1.01 48.13 38.26
C LEU A 506 1.25 46.73 38.84
N GLN A 507 1.71 45.79 38.02
CA GLN A 507 2.07 44.43 38.44
C GLN A 507 3.34 44.42 39.29
N LYS A 508 4.32 45.32 39.06
CA LYS A 508 5.44 45.53 39.98
C LYS A 508 4.96 46.08 41.32
N THR A 509 4.11 47.11 41.32
CA THR A 509 3.55 47.67 42.56
C THR A 509 2.68 46.66 43.30
N LEU A 510 1.97 45.76 42.61
CA LEU A 510 1.26 44.64 43.25
C LEU A 510 2.25 43.62 43.86
N CYS A 511 3.34 43.28 43.16
CA CYS A 511 4.41 42.45 43.71
C CYS A 511 5.20 43.12 44.86
N GLU A 512 5.05 44.43 45.06
CA GLU A 512 5.60 45.19 46.18
C GLU A 512 4.60 45.22 47.35
N LEU A 513 3.32 45.54 47.08
CA LEU A 513 2.23 45.42 48.04
C LEU A 513 2.06 43.99 48.57
N ASP A 514 2.26 42.95 47.76
CA ASP A 514 2.25 41.55 48.20
C ASP A 514 3.41 41.20 49.14
N LYS A 515 4.53 41.94 49.08
CA LYS A 515 5.62 41.83 50.06
C LYS A 515 5.29 42.59 51.33
N GLU A 516 4.71 43.79 51.21
CA GLU A 516 4.24 44.56 52.36
C GLU A 516 3.14 43.81 53.14
N ILE A 517 2.17 43.20 52.44
CA ILE A 517 1.14 42.35 53.04
C ILE A 517 1.74 41.11 53.72
N LYS A 518 2.81 40.51 53.17
CA LYS A 518 3.55 39.43 53.86
C LYS A 518 4.24 39.94 55.12
N ASN A 519 4.99 41.03 55.04
CA ASN A 519 5.64 41.65 56.20
C ASN A 519 4.61 42.03 57.29
N VAL A 520 3.44 42.53 56.90
CA VAL A 520 2.33 42.84 57.81
C VAL A 520 1.69 41.57 58.38
N ASN A 521 1.52 40.51 57.59
CA ASN A 521 1.04 39.22 58.11
C ASN A 521 2.05 38.55 59.06
N ASP A 522 3.35 38.73 58.85
CA ASP A 522 4.40 38.26 59.76
C ASP A 522 4.37 39.04 61.09
N LEU A 523 4.15 40.37 61.03
CA LEU A 523 3.91 41.22 62.20
C LEU A 523 2.59 40.89 62.92
N ILE A 524 1.52 40.60 62.17
CA ILE A 524 0.24 40.15 62.74
C ILE A 524 0.45 38.82 63.45
N SER A 525 1.07 37.82 62.80
CA SER A 525 1.40 36.51 63.38
C SER A 525 2.26 36.66 64.66
N HIS A 526 3.19 37.61 64.68
CA HIS A 526 3.96 37.93 65.87
C HIS A 526 3.06 38.49 66.99
N SER A 527 2.21 39.48 66.70
CA SER A 527 1.28 40.06 67.69
C SER A 527 0.20 39.08 68.16
N GLU A 528 -0.29 38.18 67.30
CA GLU A 528 -1.18 37.07 67.66
C GLU A 528 -0.48 36.10 68.62
N SER A 529 0.82 35.84 68.40
CA SER A 529 1.64 35.05 69.35
C SER A 529 1.81 35.75 70.70
N GLU A 530 1.71 37.08 70.77
CA GLU A 530 1.74 37.85 72.03
C GLU A 530 0.36 37.92 72.69
N ILE A 531 -0.70 38.13 71.90
CA ILE A 531 -2.09 38.06 72.36
C ILE A 531 -2.37 36.67 72.95
N ALA A 532 -1.88 35.59 72.34
CA ALA A 532 -1.99 34.23 72.90
C ALA A 532 -1.32 34.11 74.28
N LYS A 533 -0.11 34.65 74.46
CA LYS A 533 0.59 34.69 75.77
C LYS A 533 -0.19 35.52 76.80
N CYS A 534 -0.74 36.65 76.38
CA CYS A 534 -1.55 37.54 77.22
C CYS A 534 -2.88 36.89 77.63
N SER A 535 -3.57 36.18 76.74
CA SER A 535 -4.79 35.42 77.04
C SER A 535 -4.53 34.32 78.06
N LEU A 536 -3.42 33.57 77.91
CA LEU A 536 -3.00 32.55 78.89
C LEU A 536 -2.69 33.18 80.26
N LEU A 537 -2.13 34.40 80.30
CA LEU A 537 -1.98 35.18 81.53
C LEU A 537 -3.32 35.65 82.13
N ILE A 538 -4.29 36.04 81.29
CA ILE A 538 -5.64 36.44 81.72
C ILE A 538 -6.39 35.25 82.32
N GLU A 539 -6.38 34.07 81.71
CA GLU A 539 -7.01 32.86 82.27
C GLU A 539 -6.47 32.52 83.67
N ASN A 540 -5.14 32.59 83.84
CA ASN A 540 -4.50 32.41 85.15
C ASN A 540 -4.93 33.45 86.20
N LYS A 541 -5.22 34.70 85.80
CA LYS A 541 -5.77 35.73 86.69
C LYS A 541 -7.27 35.52 86.97
N GLN A 542 -8.03 35.10 85.96
CA GLN A 542 -9.47 34.82 86.07
C GLN A 542 -9.74 33.68 87.07
N GLY A 543 -8.91 32.63 87.04
CA GLY A 543 -8.96 31.53 88.00
C GLY A 543 -8.75 31.96 89.45
N ALA A 544 -7.92 32.97 89.71
CA ALA A 544 -7.73 33.54 91.04
C ALA A 544 -8.95 34.36 91.50
N ILE A 545 -9.56 35.16 90.62
CA ILE A 545 -10.78 35.94 90.93
C ILE A 545 -11.93 34.99 91.33
N SER A 546 -12.12 33.88 90.61
CA SER A 546 -13.10 32.84 90.96
C SER A 546 -12.90 32.23 92.35
N GLN A 547 -11.66 32.15 92.85
CA GLN A 547 -11.36 31.67 94.20
C GLN A 547 -11.68 32.72 95.28
N TYR A 548 -11.50 34.01 94.99
CA TYR A 548 -11.87 35.09 95.91
C TYR A 548 -13.39 35.29 95.99
N ASN A 549 -14.13 35.17 94.88
CA ASN A 549 -15.60 35.30 94.89
C ASN A 549 -16.28 34.23 95.75
N LYS A 550 -15.85 32.96 95.66
CA LYS A 550 -16.32 31.89 96.56
C LYS A 550 -16.03 32.15 98.04
N ARG A 551 -15.03 33.00 98.36
CA ARG A 551 -14.73 33.44 99.73
C ARG A 551 -15.67 34.54 100.22
N LEU A 552 -16.18 35.39 99.32
CA LEU A 552 -17.17 36.42 99.65
C LEU A 552 -18.57 35.82 99.88
N GLU A 553 -18.98 34.85 99.08
CA GLU A 553 -20.28 34.17 99.22
C GLU A 553 -20.41 33.47 100.59
N MET A 554 -19.33 32.83 101.08
CA MET A 554 -19.31 32.27 102.44
C MET A 554 -19.52 33.31 103.53
N ILE A 555 -18.98 34.54 103.38
CA ILE A 555 -19.12 35.59 104.39
C ILE A 555 -20.54 36.17 104.39
N LEU A 556 -21.13 36.39 103.21
CA LEU A 556 -22.52 36.86 103.09
C LEU A 556 -23.53 35.85 103.67
N SER A 557 -23.26 34.55 103.55
CA SER A 557 -24.10 33.50 104.17
C SER A 557 -24.04 33.43 105.70
N GLN A 558 -23.10 34.13 106.35
CA GLN A 558 -22.90 34.08 107.81
C GLN A 558 -23.54 35.26 108.57
N GLN A 559 -24.11 36.26 107.89
CA GLN A 559 -24.75 37.42 108.51
C GLN A 559 -26.24 37.51 108.13
N GLY A 560 -27.03 36.58 108.67
CA GLY A 560 -28.49 36.57 108.47
C GLY A 560 -29.23 37.45 109.47
N GLY A 561 -30.19 38.24 108.96
CA GLY A 561 -31.34 38.70 109.75
C GLY A 561 -31.65 40.20 109.71
N GLN A 562 -32.91 40.52 109.41
CA GLN A 562 -33.66 41.57 110.11
C GLN A 562 -35.17 41.34 109.92
N GLU A 563 -35.92 41.32 111.02
CA GLU A 563 -37.39 41.40 111.01
C GLU A 563 -37.82 42.84 111.31
N LEU A 564 -38.85 43.32 110.61
CA LEU A 564 -39.40 44.67 110.73
C LEU A 564 -40.77 44.65 111.42
N GLY A 565 -41.15 45.75 112.06
CA GLY A 565 -42.30 45.83 112.97
C GLY A 565 -43.67 45.79 112.28
N PRO A 566 -44.79 45.53 113.01
CA PRO A 566 -46.10 45.29 112.39
C PRO A 566 -46.66 46.43 111.51
N LEU A 567 -46.39 47.69 111.84
CA LEU A 567 -46.77 48.84 110.99
C LEU A 567 -45.88 48.96 109.75
N GLU A 568 -44.61 48.58 109.86
CA GLU A 568 -43.72 48.44 108.71
C GLU A 568 -44.15 47.25 107.84
N ILE A 569 -44.74 46.18 108.40
CA ILE A 569 -45.31 45.06 107.63
C ILE A 569 -46.52 45.52 106.81
N GLU A 570 -47.45 46.33 107.34
CA GLU A 570 -48.56 46.86 106.52
C GLU A 570 -48.11 47.86 105.46
N ILE A 571 -47.18 48.76 105.79
CA ILE A 571 -46.56 49.66 104.80
C ILE A 571 -45.85 48.82 103.72
N ASN A 572 -44.96 47.89 104.10
CA ASN A 572 -44.26 46.99 103.18
C ASN A 572 -45.22 46.11 102.38
N LYS A 573 -46.45 45.84 102.84
CA LYS A 573 -47.46 45.07 102.09
C LYS A 573 -48.13 45.91 101.00
N LEU A 574 -48.44 47.18 101.28
CA LEU A 574 -48.95 48.11 100.26
C LEU A 574 -47.85 48.55 99.30
N THR A 575 -46.64 48.81 99.81
CA THR A 575 -45.45 49.06 98.99
C THR A 575 -45.14 47.85 98.13
N LYS A 576 -45.18 46.62 98.65
CA LYS A 576 -45.07 45.40 97.83
C LYS A 576 -46.09 45.34 96.71
N GLN A 577 -47.37 45.60 96.98
CA GLN A 577 -48.39 45.57 95.92
C GLN A 577 -48.12 46.62 94.84
N ILE A 578 -47.61 47.80 95.22
CA ILE A 578 -47.18 48.85 94.28
C ILE A 578 -45.91 48.42 93.52
N GLU A 579 -44.96 47.76 94.17
CA GLU A 579 -43.73 47.22 93.56
C GLU A 579 -44.02 46.03 92.64
N GLU A 580 -44.97 45.17 93.00
CA GLU A 580 -45.48 44.04 92.22
C GLU A 580 -46.11 44.57 90.93
N TYR A 581 -47.08 45.49 91.01
CA TYR A 581 -47.66 46.12 89.81
C TYR A 581 -46.63 46.92 88.98
N ASN A 582 -45.69 47.62 89.61
CA ASN A 582 -44.60 48.28 88.88
C ASN A 582 -43.65 47.25 88.22
N SER A 583 -43.44 46.08 88.83
CA SER A 583 -42.66 44.99 88.23
C SER A 583 -43.39 44.33 87.06
N GLU A 584 -44.71 44.20 87.12
CA GLU A 584 -45.56 43.78 85.99
C GLU A 584 -45.47 44.80 84.85
N VAL A 585 -45.66 46.10 85.12
CA VAL A 585 -45.50 47.15 84.11
C VAL A 585 -44.08 47.16 83.52
N MET A 586 -43.04 46.99 84.33
CA MET A 586 -41.65 46.94 83.87
C MET A 586 -41.32 45.66 83.10
N THR A 587 -41.93 44.51 83.42
CA THR A 587 -41.77 43.28 82.62
C THR A 587 -42.53 43.36 81.31
N LEU A 588 -43.73 43.95 81.29
CA LEU A 588 -44.49 44.24 80.06
C LEU A 588 -43.76 45.27 79.17
N GLN A 589 -43.16 46.32 79.73
CA GLN A 589 -42.30 47.25 78.97
C GLN A 589 -41.04 46.55 78.42
N LYS A 590 -40.36 45.71 79.23
CA LYS A 590 -39.23 44.90 78.75
C LYS A 590 -39.65 43.93 77.64
N TYR A 591 -40.82 43.31 77.75
CA TYR A 591 -41.39 42.43 76.74
C TYR A 591 -41.70 43.19 75.44
N TRP A 592 -42.37 44.35 75.54
CA TRP A 592 -42.64 45.21 74.39
C TRP A 592 -41.35 45.71 73.71
N LEU A 593 -40.36 46.16 74.49
CA LEU A 593 -39.04 46.55 73.95
C LEU A 593 -38.30 45.37 73.29
N ASN A 594 -38.45 44.15 73.80
CA ASN A 594 -37.88 42.96 73.15
C ASN A 594 -38.61 42.61 71.86
N GLN A 595 -39.95 42.69 71.83
CA GLN A 595 -40.73 42.51 70.60
C GLN A 595 -40.41 43.59 69.56
N GLN A 596 -40.23 44.85 69.97
CA GLN A 596 -39.77 45.94 69.09
C GLN A 596 -38.35 45.68 68.55
N LYS A 597 -37.43 45.18 69.39
CA LYS A 597 -36.08 44.79 68.96
C LYS A 597 -36.09 43.62 67.98
N GLU A 598 -36.92 42.59 68.19
CA GLU A 598 -37.06 41.50 67.21
C GLU A 598 -37.72 41.97 65.92
N LEU A 599 -38.71 42.87 65.97
CA LEU A 599 -39.27 43.49 64.77
C LEU A 599 -38.19 44.23 63.96
N VAL A 600 -37.35 45.03 64.61
CA VAL A 600 -36.24 45.76 63.96
C VAL A 600 -35.16 44.80 63.42
N LYS A 601 -34.84 43.73 64.14
CA LYS A 601 -33.95 42.66 63.61
C LYS A 601 -34.55 41.98 62.39
N LEU A 602 -35.86 41.75 62.35
CA LEU A 602 -36.56 41.11 61.24
C LEU A 602 -36.69 42.05 60.02
N THR A 603 -36.90 43.35 60.22
CA THR A 603 -36.83 44.32 59.11
C THR A 603 -35.43 44.41 58.54
N HIS A 604 -34.39 44.45 59.38
CA HIS A 604 -33.01 44.50 58.88
C HIS A 604 -32.62 43.22 58.12
N LYS A 605 -32.94 42.03 58.65
CA LYS A 605 -32.79 40.75 57.92
C LYS A 605 -33.53 40.73 56.59
N ARG A 606 -34.71 41.37 56.50
CA ARG A 606 -35.46 41.51 55.25
C ARG A 606 -34.74 42.44 54.26
N GLU A 607 -34.13 43.52 54.74
CA GLU A 607 -33.32 44.45 53.92
C GLU A 607 -32.06 43.77 53.39
N GLU A 608 -31.33 43.02 54.24
CA GLU A 608 -30.21 42.17 53.84
C GLU A 608 -30.62 41.14 52.78
N GLN A 609 -31.76 40.48 52.97
CA GLN A 609 -32.31 39.52 52.00
C GLN A 609 -32.70 40.18 50.67
N LEU A 610 -33.29 41.38 50.69
CA LEU A 610 -33.61 42.13 49.47
C LEU A 610 -32.33 42.58 48.73
N ALA A 611 -31.32 43.06 49.46
CA ALA A 611 -30.03 43.43 48.89
C ALA A 611 -29.31 42.22 48.27
N SER A 612 -29.33 41.05 48.94
CA SER A 612 -28.76 39.81 48.38
C SER A 612 -29.53 39.31 47.15
N LEU A 613 -30.87 39.42 47.13
CA LEU A 613 -31.69 39.12 45.94
C LEU A 613 -31.34 40.03 44.77
N ASP A 614 -31.15 41.34 44.99
CA ASP A 614 -30.78 42.26 43.91
C ASP A 614 -29.34 42.05 43.43
N MET A 615 -28.42 41.61 44.30
CA MET A 615 -27.10 41.15 43.88
C MET A 615 -27.16 39.84 43.08
N LEU A 616 -28.02 38.89 43.45
CA LEU A 616 -28.25 37.67 42.68
C LEU A 616 -28.88 37.97 41.30
N LYS A 617 -29.85 38.89 41.22
CA LYS A 617 -30.40 39.37 39.92
C LYS A 617 -29.30 39.95 39.03
N LYS A 618 -28.41 40.78 39.57
CA LYS A 618 -27.24 41.34 38.84
C LYS A 618 -26.27 40.24 38.39
N GLN A 619 -26.02 39.22 39.22
CA GLN A 619 -25.21 38.07 38.81
C GLN A 619 -25.89 37.28 37.67
N ILE A 620 -27.19 37.04 37.74
CA ILE A 620 -27.97 36.34 36.70
C ILE A 620 -27.88 37.09 35.36
N THR A 621 -28.08 38.41 35.33
CA THR A 621 -27.99 39.19 34.08
C THR A 621 -26.56 39.23 33.53
N ILE A 622 -25.54 39.31 34.38
CA ILE A 622 -24.13 39.18 33.97
C ILE A 622 -23.86 37.79 33.37
N MET A 623 -24.36 36.71 33.98
CA MET A 623 -24.19 35.35 33.46
C MET A 623 -24.95 35.13 32.15
N GLN A 624 -26.14 35.71 31.97
CA GLN A 624 -26.86 35.68 30.70
C GLN A 624 -26.13 36.48 29.61
N GLN A 625 -25.57 37.65 29.91
CA GLN A 625 -24.73 38.37 28.96
C GLN A 625 -23.44 37.60 28.60
N LYS A 626 -22.79 36.95 29.58
CA LYS A 626 -21.66 36.05 29.31
C LYS A 626 -22.06 34.89 28.41
N LYS A 627 -23.19 34.21 28.71
CA LYS A 627 -23.73 33.13 27.88
C LYS A 627 -23.92 33.59 26.43
N VAL A 628 -24.58 34.73 26.19
CA VAL A 628 -24.81 35.25 24.84
C VAL A 628 -23.50 35.55 24.10
N ARG A 629 -22.46 36.03 24.79
CA ARG A 629 -21.13 36.20 24.17
C ARG A 629 -20.53 34.85 23.77
N THR A 630 -20.46 33.89 24.68
CA THR A 630 -19.93 32.55 24.38
C THR A 630 -20.75 31.81 23.31
N GLU A 631 -22.06 32.02 23.25
CA GLU A 631 -22.93 31.42 22.22
C GLU A 631 -22.71 32.06 20.86
N ASN A 632 -22.41 33.38 20.81
CA ASN A 632 -22.01 34.07 19.58
C ASN A 632 -20.60 33.68 19.13
N GLU A 633 -19.66 33.49 20.06
CA GLU A 633 -18.31 32.98 19.82
C GLU A 633 -18.38 31.56 19.22
N ILE A 634 -19.14 30.64 19.82
CA ILE A 634 -19.40 29.30 19.27
C ILE A 634 -20.09 29.37 17.90
N GLN A 635 -21.02 30.31 17.68
CA GLN A 635 -21.63 30.52 16.37
C GLN A 635 -20.68 31.13 15.33
N GLN A 636 -19.55 31.72 15.74
CA GLN A 636 -18.51 32.19 14.84
C GLN A 636 -17.55 31.05 14.48
N GLU A 637 -17.03 30.35 15.50
CA GLU A 637 -16.21 29.13 15.35
C GLU A 637 -16.90 28.09 14.44
N THR A 638 -18.20 27.84 14.62
CA THR A 638 -18.96 26.89 13.76
C THR A 638 -19.29 27.41 12.35
N LYS A 639 -18.96 28.66 12.00
CA LYS A 639 -18.92 29.14 10.61
C LYS A 639 -17.51 28.94 10.04
N GLU A 640 -16.49 29.36 10.78
CA GLU A 640 -15.08 29.23 10.38
C GLU A 640 -14.71 27.76 10.17
N GLN A 641 -15.16 26.85 11.05
CA GLN A 641 -15.06 25.41 10.83
C GLN A 641 -15.73 24.95 9.53
N LYS A 642 -16.92 25.45 9.18
CA LYS A 642 -17.61 25.08 7.93
C LYS A 642 -16.91 25.63 6.69
N ASP A 643 -16.26 26.78 6.80
CA ASP A 643 -15.45 27.35 5.72
C ASP A 643 -14.08 26.66 5.58
N ILE A 644 -13.47 26.22 6.67
CA ILE A 644 -12.32 25.30 6.67
C ILE A 644 -12.73 23.96 6.05
N GLU A 645 -13.88 23.37 6.41
CA GLU A 645 -14.40 22.14 5.79
C GLU A 645 -14.69 22.32 4.29
N ARG A 646 -15.16 23.49 3.86
CA ARG A 646 -15.32 23.82 2.43
C ARG A 646 -13.96 23.91 1.74
N HIS A 647 -12.98 24.54 2.37
CA HIS A 647 -11.62 24.65 1.83
C HIS A 647 -10.93 23.27 1.75
N MET A 648 -11.03 22.43 2.78
CA MET A 648 -10.54 21.04 2.77
C MET A 648 -11.22 20.20 1.68
N ARG A 649 -12.53 20.36 1.46
CA ARG A 649 -13.23 19.71 0.34
C ARG A 649 -12.76 20.20 -1.02
N ASN A 650 -12.48 21.50 -1.18
CA ASN A 650 -11.91 22.03 -2.41
C ASN A 650 -10.49 21.48 -2.65
N MET A 651 -9.61 21.50 -1.64
CA MET A 651 -8.28 20.90 -1.72
C MET A 651 -8.33 19.40 -2.02
N SER A 652 -9.29 18.66 -1.44
CA SER A 652 -9.53 17.24 -1.76
C SER A 652 -9.98 17.04 -3.21
N ASN A 653 -10.90 17.89 -3.71
CA ASN A 653 -11.29 17.88 -5.11
C ASN A 653 -10.12 18.22 -6.05
N ASP A 654 -9.22 19.12 -5.66
CA ASP A 654 -8.04 19.49 -6.44
C ASP A 654 -6.94 18.41 -6.40
N LEU A 655 -6.78 17.69 -5.28
CA LEU A 655 -5.98 16.47 -5.20
C LEU A 655 -6.56 15.35 -6.08
N ILE A 656 -7.89 15.19 -6.13
CA ILE A 656 -8.56 14.24 -7.03
C ILE A 656 -8.32 14.64 -8.50
N LYS A 657 -8.43 15.93 -8.85
CA LYS A 657 -8.08 16.42 -10.20
C LYS A 657 -6.61 16.14 -10.54
N LEU A 658 -5.69 16.41 -9.61
CA LEU A 658 -4.26 16.12 -9.79
C LEU A 658 -4.02 14.62 -9.99
N ASN A 659 -4.62 13.74 -9.19
CA ASN A 659 -4.51 12.30 -9.35
C ASN A 659 -5.11 11.82 -10.70
N VAL A 660 -6.21 12.41 -11.16
CA VAL A 660 -6.77 12.14 -12.50
C VAL A 660 -5.85 12.64 -13.61
N LEU A 661 -5.17 13.77 -13.44
CA LEU A 661 -4.18 14.29 -14.39
C LEU A 661 -2.88 13.47 -14.40
N ILE A 662 -2.40 13.03 -13.23
CA ILE A 662 -1.25 12.12 -13.08
C ILE A 662 -1.57 10.78 -13.75
N ASN A 663 -2.73 10.18 -13.48
CA ASN A 663 -3.13 8.93 -14.14
C ASN A 663 -3.25 9.12 -15.65
N LYS A 664 -3.83 10.22 -16.14
CA LYS A 664 -3.84 10.51 -17.60
C LYS A 664 -2.44 10.67 -18.18
N ASN A 665 -1.54 11.34 -17.47
CA ASN A 665 -0.16 11.54 -17.90
C ASN A 665 0.61 10.21 -17.92
N ASN A 666 0.44 9.37 -16.89
CA ASN A 666 1.01 8.03 -16.82
C ASN A 666 0.47 7.13 -17.94
N ASN A 667 -0.84 7.10 -18.17
CA ASN A 667 -1.43 6.40 -19.31
C ASN A 667 -0.84 6.89 -20.64
N SER A 668 -0.70 8.20 -20.85
CA SER A 668 -0.08 8.72 -22.09
C SER A 668 1.43 8.41 -22.18
N PHE A 669 2.12 8.29 -21.05
CA PHE A 669 3.52 7.85 -21.00
C PHE A 669 3.64 6.35 -21.32
N GLU A 670 2.75 5.50 -20.80
CA GLU A 670 2.65 4.08 -21.13
C GLU A 670 2.28 3.88 -22.60
N GLU A 671 1.32 4.64 -23.14
CA GLU A 671 0.97 4.66 -24.57
C GLU A 671 2.16 5.07 -25.45
N LEU A 672 2.93 6.10 -25.06
CA LEU A 672 4.16 6.50 -25.77
C LEU A 672 5.29 5.48 -25.62
N GLN A 673 5.42 4.83 -24.46
CA GLN A 673 6.41 3.79 -24.21
C GLN A 673 6.09 2.53 -25.04
N HIS A 674 4.83 2.10 -25.07
CA HIS A 674 4.36 1.03 -25.95
C HIS A 674 4.52 1.40 -27.42
N GLY A 675 4.23 2.65 -27.81
CA GLY A 675 4.48 3.17 -29.16
C GLY A 675 5.96 3.08 -29.55
N ASN A 676 6.87 3.51 -28.66
CA ASN A 676 8.31 3.40 -28.86
C ASN A 676 8.79 1.94 -28.92
N ILE A 677 8.26 1.04 -28.09
CA ILE A 677 8.56 -0.40 -28.16
C ILE A 677 8.07 -1.00 -29.47
N ILE A 678 6.91 -0.59 -29.98
CA ILE A 678 6.38 -1.05 -31.27
C ILE A 678 7.29 -0.55 -32.41
N THR A 679 7.64 0.74 -32.45
CA THR A 679 8.50 1.29 -33.52
C THR A 679 9.94 0.78 -33.43
N GLU A 680 10.50 0.58 -32.24
CA GLU A 680 11.78 -0.12 -32.05
C GLU A 680 11.73 -1.54 -32.61
N ASN A 681 10.68 -2.30 -32.32
CA ASN A 681 10.48 -3.62 -32.90
C ASN A 681 10.25 -3.57 -34.42
N GLU A 682 9.73 -2.48 -34.98
CA GLU A 682 9.61 -2.27 -36.44
C GLU A 682 10.97 -1.94 -37.06
N PHE A 683 11.79 -1.08 -36.45
CA PHE A 683 13.16 -0.83 -36.87
C PHE A 683 14.02 -2.09 -36.79
N VAL A 684 13.92 -2.89 -35.73
CA VAL A 684 14.63 -4.18 -35.61
C VAL A 684 14.14 -5.20 -36.65
N ARG A 685 12.85 -5.21 -37.01
CA ARG A 685 12.33 -6.03 -38.11
C ARG A 685 12.83 -5.55 -39.49
N ALA A 686 12.87 -4.25 -39.72
CA ALA A 686 13.39 -3.65 -40.96
C ALA A 686 14.90 -3.87 -41.11
N LEU A 687 15.67 -3.73 -40.03
CA LEU A 687 17.10 -4.06 -40.00
C LEU A 687 17.33 -5.54 -40.33
N LYS A 688 16.61 -6.47 -39.70
CA LYS A 688 16.72 -7.91 -40.01
C LYS A 688 16.31 -8.27 -41.44
N ALA A 689 15.37 -7.53 -42.03
CA ALA A 689 15.04 -7.67 -43.45
C ALA A 689 16.19 -7.20 -44.35
N ALA A 690 16.74 -6.01 -44.09
CA ALA A 690 17.89 -5.47 -44.83
C ALA A 690 19.18 -6.29 -44.65
N GLU A 691 19.41 -6.85 -43.45
CA GLU A 691 20.48 -7.81 -43.17
C GLU A 691 20.31 -9.08 -44.03
N LYS A 692 19.10 -9.64 -44.10
CA LYS A 692 18.80 -10.79 -44.95
C LYS A 692 18.98 -10.48 -46.44
N GLU A 693 18.49 -9.34 -46.91
CA GLU A 693 18.67 -8.89 -48.30
C GLU A 693 20.17 -8.69 -48.62
N SER A 694 20.95 -8.14 -47.68
CA SER A 694 22.40 -7.99 -47.81
C SER A 694 23.12 -9.35 -47.89
N VAL A 695 22.75 -10.32 -47.05
CA VAL A 695 23.28 -11.70 -47.10
C VAL A 695 22.94 -12.36 -48.43
N GLU A 696 21.68 -12.29 -48.90
CA GLU A 696 21.31 -12.84 -50.21
C GLU A 696 22.07 -12.17 -51.37
N MET A 697 22.35 -10.86 -51.28
CA MET A 697 23.16 -10.16 -52.27
C MET A 697 24.64 -10.56 -52.20
N GLN A 698 25.17 -10.85 -51.02
CA GLN A 698 26.52 -11.39 -50.82
C GLN A 698 26.64 -12.85 -51.31
N GLU A 699 25.59 -13.67 -51.17
CA GLU A 699 25.51 -15.01 -51.75
C GLU A 699 25.49 -14.95 -53.29
N ARG A 700 24.65 -14.08 -53.87
CA ARG A 700 24.63 -13.82 -55.32
C ARG A 700 25.98 -13.32 -55.84
N HIS A 701 26.66 -12.43 -55.10
CA HIS A 701 28.00 -11.99 -55.44
C HIS A 701 29.00 -13.15 -55.40
N SER A 702 28.97 -13.98 -54.35
CA SER A 702 29.84 -15.16 -54.23
C SER A 702 29.65 -16.13 -55.40
N GLN A 703 28.40 -16.43 -55.76
CA GLN A 703 28.04 -17.26 -56.92
C GLN A 703 28.61 -16.68 -58.23
N LEU A 704 28.44 -15.37 -58.46
CA LEU A 704 28.99 -14.69 -59.63
C LEU A 704 30.53 -14.66 -59.65
N THR A 705 31.20 -14.61 -58.49
CA THR A 705 32.67 -14.74 -58.43
C THR A 705 33.12 -16.17 -58.73
N GLU A 706 32.45 -17.20 -58.24
CA GLU A 706 32.76 -18.58 -58.60
C GLU A 706 32.51 -18.85 -60.10
N GLU A 707 31.42 -18.33 -60.67
CA GLU A 707 31.15 -18.42 -62.10
C GLU A 707 32.22 -17.72 -62.93
N LYS A 708 32.64 -16.52 -62.51
CA LYS A 708 33.77 -15.80 -63.13
C LYS A 708 35.07 -16.59 -63.06
N GLU A 709 35.39 -17.23 -61.94
CA GLU A 709 36.59 -18.06 -61.79
C GLU A 709 36.51 -19.35 -62.62
N ARG A 710 35.35 -20.02 -62.66
CA ARG A 710 35.09 -21.16 -63.56
C ARG A 710 35.29 -20.76 -65.03
N LEU A 711 34.78 -19.60 -65.44
CA LEU A 711 34.94 -19.07 -66.79
C LEU A 711 36.40 -18.70 -67.09
N LEU A 712 37.11 -18.05 -66.16
CA LEU A 712 38.54 -17.74 -66.30
C LEU A 712 39.40 -19.00 -66.44
N ASN A 713 39.13 -20.04 -65.65
CA ASN A 713 39.81 -21.33 -65.77
C ASN A 713 39.54 -21.98 -67.14
N SER A 714 38.29 -21.97 -67.61
CA SER A 714 37.95 -22.49 -68.95
C SER A 714 38.59 -21.70 -70.10
N LEU A 715 38.81 -20.39 -69.92
CA LEU A 715 39.53 -19.55 -70.87
C LEU A 715 41.03 -19.90 -70.89
N VAL A 716 41.66 -20.04 -69.72
CA VAL A 716 43.07 -20.45 -69.61
C VAL A 716 43.28 -21.86 -70.18
N GLU A 717 42.34 -22.79 -69.99
CA GLU A 717 42.38 -24.10 -70.63
C GLU A 717 42.28 -23.99 -72.16
N ALA A 718 41.39 -23.15 -72.68
CA ALA A 718 41.28 -22.90 -74.12
C ALA A 718 42.55 -22.28 -74.72
N GLU A 719 43.16 -21.31 -74.03
CA GLU A 719 44.46 -20.72 -74.40
C GLU A 719 45.58 -21.79 -74.42
N HIS A 720 45.63 -22.67 -73.42
CA HIS A 720 46.57 -23.80 -73.42
C HIS A 720 46.34 -24.76 -74.61
N GLN A 721 45.09 -25.05 -74.98
CA GLN A 721 44.80 -25.86 -76.17
C GLN A 721 45.25 -25.16 -77.46
N ILE A 722 45.02 -23.85 -77.60
CA ILE A 722 45.49 -23.06 -78.75
C ILE A 722 47.02 -23.15 -78.85
N MET A 723 47.74 -22.88 -77.77
CA MET A 723 49.21 -22.97 -77.72
C MET A 723 49.75 -24.38 -78.05
N LEU A 724 49.01 -25.44 -77.69
CA LEU A 724 49.35 -26.82 -78.07
C LEU A 724 49.11 -27.11 -79.56
N TRP A 725 48.05 -26.54 -80.15
CA TRP A 725 47.77 -26.67 -81.59
C TRP A 725 48.77 -25.86 -82.44
N GLU A 726 49.15 -24.66 -82.03
CA GLU A 726 50.19 -23.88 -82.70
C GLU A 726 51.53 -24.64 -82.74
N LYS A 727 51.96 -25.22 -81.61
CA LYS A 727 53.19 -26.04 -81.55
C LYS A 727 53.12 -27.28 -82.45
N LYS A 728 51.96 -27.95 -82.55
CA LYS A 728 51.76 -29.07 -83.49
C LYS A 728 51.86 -28.61 -84.95
N ILE A 729 51.27 -27.45 -85.29
CA ILE A 729 51.32 -26.86 -86.62
C ILE A 729 52.77 -26.44 -86.99
N GLN A 730 53.52 -25.90 -86.03
CA GLN A 730 54.92 -25.52 -86.19
C GLN A 730 55.79 -26.74 -86.54
N LEU A 731 55.72 -27.81 -85.73
CA LEU A 731 56.43 -29.06 -86.00
C LEU A 731 56.02 -29.70 -87.33
N ALA A 732 54.75 -29.63 -87.72
CA ALA A 732 54.28 -30.16 -89.00
C ALA A 732 54.81 -29.37 -90.22
N LYS A 733 55.09 -28.07 -90.07
CA LYS A 733 55.77 -27.25 -91.11
C LYS A 733 57.25 -27.63 -91.20
N GLU A 734 57.93 -27.74 -90.07
CA GLU A 734 59.35 -28.10 -89.99
C GLU A 734 59.62 -29.51 -90.55
N MET A 735 58.77 -30.48 -90.22
CA MET A 735 58.85 -31.83 -90.79
C MET A 735 58.62 -31.85 -92.31
N ARG A 736 57.77 -30.98 -92.86
CA ARG A 736 57.53 -30.91 -94.31
C ARG A 736 58.74 -30.32 -95.04
N ALA A 737 59.29 -29.22 -94.53
CA ALA A 737 60.49 -28.60 -95.08
C ALA A 737 61.71 -29.55 -95.11
N ALA A 738 61.81 -30.46 -94.14
CA ALA A 738 62.85 -31.49 -94.11
C ALA A 738 62.64 -32.68 -95.07
N VAL A 739 61.46 -32.79 -95.71
CA VAL A 739 61.12 -33.87 -96.65
C VAL A 739 61.13 -33.38 -98.11
N GLU A 740 60.95 -32.09 -98.35
CA GLU A 740 60.86 -31.48 -99.69
C GLU A 740 62.24 -31.04 -100.27
N SER A 741 63.36 -31.46 -99.67
CA SER A 741 64.71 -31.15 -100.19
C SER A 741 65.15 -32.13 -101.29
N GLU A 742 64.93 -31.77 -102.56
CA GLU A 742 65.29 -32.59 -103.73
C GLU A 742 66.81 -32.69 -103.99
N THR A 743 67.46 -33.77 -103.53
CA THR A 743 68.84 -34.10 -103.94
C THR A 743 69.06 -35.61 -104.03
N GLY A 744 69.02 -36.22 -105.23
CA GLY A 744 69.55 -37.59 -105.42
C GLY A 744 68.96 -38.54 -106.48
N GLN A 745 68.03 -38.13 -107.36
CA GLN A 745 67.36 -39.10 -108.26
C GLN A 745 68.06 -39.43 -109.59
N GLY A 746 69.05 -38.64 -110.04
CA GLY A 746 69.60 -38.75 -111.41
C GLY A 746 70.43 -39.99 -111.72
N GLU A 747 71.23 -40.48 -110.77
CA GLU A 747 72.32 -41.44 -111.06
C GLU A 747 71.84 -42.91 -111.20
N ILE A 748 70.71 -43.24 -110.57
CA ILE A 748 70.23 -44.63 -110.41
C ILE A 748 69.69 -45.23 -111.72
N GLN A 749 69.24 -44.40 -112.66
CA GLN A 749 68.68 -44.87 -113.94
C GLN A 749 69.76 -45.08 -115.02
N ALA A 750 70.81 -44.25 -115.05
CA ALA A 750 71.90 -44.34 -116.03
C ALA A 750 72.70 -45.66 -115.91
N MET A 751 72.88 -46.18 -114.69
CA MET A 751 73.65 -47.41 -114.47
C MET A 751 72.92 -48.69 -114.92
N ARG A 752 71.59 -48.67 -115.07
CA ARG A 752 70.80 -49.90 -115.32
C ARG A 752 70.79 -50.36 -116.77
N THR A 753 71.03 -49.48 -117.74
CA THR A 753 70.97 -49.79 -119.17
C THR A 753 72.27 -50.37 -119.72
N GLU A 754 73.43 -49.88 -119.27
CA GLU A 754 74.73 -50.32 -119.79
C GLU A 754 75.14 -51.70 -119.24
N ILE A 755 74.83 -51.97 -117.96
CA ILE A 755 75.16 -53.24 -117.29
C ILE A 755 74.65 -54.46 -118.08
N HIS A 756 73.49 -54.37 -118.73
CA HIS A 756 72.90 -55.50 -119.44
C HIS A 756 73.58 -55.83 -120.78
N ARG A 757 74.31 -54.87 -121.39
CA ARG A 757 74.95 -55.07 -122.71
C ARG A 757 76.35 -55.69 -122.63
N MET A 758 77.14 -55.36 -121.61
CA MET A 758 78.50 -55.93 -121.45
C MET A 758 78.50 -57.35 -120.87
N GLN A 759 77.51 -57.71 -120.03
CA GLN A 759 77.44 -59.00 -119.34
C GLN A 759 77.50 -60.24 -120.26
N VAL A 760 76.96 -60.15 -121.48
CA VAL A 760 76.81 -61.31 -122.38
C VAL A 760 78.11 -61.66 -123.11
N ARG A 761 78.96 -60.68 -123.47
CA ARG A 761 80.21 -60.95 -124.22
C ARG A 761 81.45 -61.12 -123.34
N TYR A 762 81.50 -60.51 -122.16
CA TYR A 762 82.57 -60.76 -121.18
C TYR A 762 82.52 -62.21 -120.65
N GLY A 763 81.30 -62.71 -120.40
CA GLY A 763 81.04 -64.00 -119.76
C GLY A 763 81.32 -65.27 -120.57
N GLN A 764 82.14 -65.21 -121.63
CA GLN A 764 82.56 -66.39 -122.41
C GLN A 764 84.08 -66.60 -122.46
N LEU A 765 84.90 -65.58 -122.79
CA LEU A 765 86.37 -65.74 -122.78
C LEU A 765 86.99 -65.70 -121.38
N MET A 766 86.48 -64.84 -120.48
CA MET A 766 87.10 -64.69 -119.15
C MET A 766 86.94 -65.95 -118.28
N LYS A 767 85.89 -66.75 -118.49
CA LYS A 767 85.59 -67.97 -117.71
C LYS A 767 86.66 -69.06 -117.74
N GLN A 768 87.67 -68.99 -118.62
CA GLN A 768 88.76 -69.96 -118.69
C GLN A 768 90.10 -69.41 -118.18
N GLN A 769 90.43 -68.15 -118.45
CA GLN A 769 91.71 -67.56 -118.02
C GLN A 769 91.60 -66.79 -116.70
N GLU A 770 90.46 -66.16 -116.43
CA GLU A 770 90.23 -65.42 -115.18
C GLU A 770 90.03 -66.37 -114.00
N LYS A 771 89.42 -67.55 -114.22
CA LYS A 771 89.09 -68.53 -113.16
C LYS A 771 90.27 -68.87 -112.23
N MET A 772 91.44 -69.12 -112.81
CA MET A 772 92.65 -69.49 -112.06
C MET A 772 93.31 -68.30 -111.32
N ILE A 773 93.07 -67.06 -111.77
CA ILE A 773 93.58 -65.84 -111.13
C ILE A 773 92.57 -65.35 -110.07
N CYS A 774 91.27 -65.49 -110.35
CA CYS A 774 90.19 -65.31 -109.39
C CYS A 774 90.40 -66.17 -108.16
N ASP A 775 90.71 -67.47 -108.27
CA ASP A 775 90.85 -68.32 -107.07
C ASP A 775 91.94 -67.82 -106.11
N MET A 776 93.02 -67.19 -106.61
CA MET A 776 94.08 -66.58 -105.78
C MET A 776 93.71 -65.18 -105.23
N GLU A 777 93.12 -64.31 -106.04
CA GLU A 777 92.68 -62.98 -105.57
C GLU A 777 91.47 -63.08 -104.63
N ALA A 778 90.58 -64.04 -104.89
CA ALA A 778 89.41 -64.33 -104.09
C ALA A 778 89.77 -64.72 -102.66
N PHE A 779 90.93 -65.34 -102.37
CA PHE A 779 91.33 -65.59 -100.96
C PHE A 779 91.67 -64.30 -100.19
N VAL A 780 92.22 -63.27 -100.86
CA VAL A 780 92.46 -61.95 -100.25
C VAL A 780 91.12 -61.22 -100.08
N SER A 781 90.29 -61.20 -101.12
CA SER A 781 88.93 -60.65 -101.05
C SER A 781 88.04 -61.43 -100.07
N HIS A 782 88.31 -62.72 -99.79
CA HIS A 782 87.59 -63.49 -98.77
C HIS A 782 87.97 -63.01 -97.38
N ARG A 783 89.23 -62.62 -97.14
CA ARG A 783 89.66 -61.98 -95.89
C ARG A 783 89.03 -60.59 -95.71
N GLU A 784 89.01 -59.76 -96.74
CA GLU A 784 88.29 -58.46 -96.71
C GLU A 784 86.77 -58.65 -96.51
N ALA A 785 86.16 -59.62 -97.17
CA ALA A 785 84.75 -59.96 -97.02
C ALA A 785 84.43 -60.57 -95.65
N ILE A 786 85.34 -61.33 -95.04
CA ILE A 786 85.19 -61.86 -93.67
C ILE A 786 85.32 -60.73 -92.64
N ALA A 787 86.27 -59.80 -92.83
CA ALA A 787 86.40 -58.63 -91.96
C ALA A 787 85.16 -57.74 -92.03
N THR A 788 84.73 -57.34 -93.23
CA THR A 788 83.53 -56.49 -93.43
C THR A 788 82.23 -57.20 -93.05
N ARG A 789 82.11 -58.52 -93.25
CA ARG A 789 80.99 -59.32 -92.70
C ARG A 789 81.01 -59.36 -91.17
N GLY A 790 82.18 -59.48 -90.55
CA GLY A 790 82.34 -59.43 -89.09
C GLY A 790 81.92 -58.08 -88.50
N GLU A 791 82.27 -56.98 -89.17
CA GLU A 791 81.81 -55.64 -88.81
C GLU A 791 80.29 -55.48 -88.99
N GLY A 792 79.73 -55.99 -90.09
CA GLY A 792 78.29 -55.98 -90.36
C GLY A 792 77.45 -56.83 -89.41
N GLN A 793 78.00 -57.92 -88.86
CA GLN A 793 77.30 -58.80 -87.92
C GLN A 793 77.18 -58.24 -86.50
N ASN A 794 77.94 -57.20 -86.14
CA ASN A 794 78.00 -56.68 -84.77
C ASN A 794 76.91 -55.65 -84.40
N LYS A 795 75.88 -55.43 -85.24
CA LYS A 795 74.81 -54.45 -84.97
C LYS A 795 73.36 -54.97 -84.99
N THR A 796 73.09 -56.25 -85.27
CA THR A 796 71.72 -56.82 -85.21
C THR A 796 71.64 -58.24 -84.62
N GLU A 797 71.12 -58.29 -83.38
CA GLU A 797 70.37 -59.42 -82.76
C GLU A 797 71.05 -60.80 -82.56
N LYS A 798 71.63 -60.97 -81.36
CA LYS A 798 71.38 -62.08 -80.39
C LYS A 798 71.15 -63.53 -80.94
N LYS A 799 72.04 -64.46 -80.56
CA LYS A 799 71.74 -65.58 -79.61
C LYS A 799 72.87 -66.62 -79.47
N ARG A 800 73.57 -66.59 -78.33
CA ARG A 800 73.77 -67.72 -77.38
C ARG A 800 74.65 -67.24 -76.21
N ILE A 801 74.24 -67.53 -74.97
CA ILE A 801 74.93 -67.16 -73.73
C ILE A 801 75.09 -68.42 -72.88
N THR A 802 76.25 -68.57 -72.24
CA THR A 802 76.63 -69.78 -71.48
C THR A 802 76.15 -69.69 -70.02
N LYS A 803 76.05 -70.83 -69.32
CA LYS A 803 75.36 -70.97 -68.01
C LYS A 803 75.76 -69.99 -66.88
N GLY A 804 76.94 -69.38 -66.91
CA GLY A 804 77.43 -68.50 -65.84
C GLY A 804 76.63 -67.20 -65.67
N ASP A 805 76.40 -66.47 -66.76
CA ASP A 805 75.76 -65.14 -66.71
C ASP A 805 74.29 -65.20 -66.24
N PHE A 806 73.65 -66.36 -66.44
CA PHE A 806 72.30 -66.60 -65.94
C PHE A 806 72.22 -66.59 -64.41
N HIS A 807 73.26 -66.98 -63.66
CA HIS A 807 73.21 -66.91 -62.20
C HIS A 807 73.30 -65.47 -61.70
N ARG A 808 74.30 -64.70 -62.17
CA ARG A 808 74.45 -63.28 -61.77
C ARG A 808 73.24 -62.45 -62.14
N LYS A 809 72.70 -62.57 -63.36
CA LYS A 809 71.44 -61.87 -63.72
C LYS A 809 70.21 -62.39 -62.97
N LYS A 810 70.14 -63.68 -62.62
CA LYS A 810 69.08 -64.21 -61.74
C LYS A 810 69.25 -63.73 -60.28
N GLU A 811 70.42 -63.27 -59.86
CA GLU A 811 70.67 -62.69 -58.53
C GLU A 811 70.43 -61.18 -58.50
N GLU A 812 70.88 -60.44 -59.50
CA GLU A 812 70.54 -59.02 -59.67
C GLU A 812 69.03 -58.82 -59.86
N MET A 813 68.37 -59.65 -60.67
CA MET A 813 66.92 -59.60 -60.81
C MET A 813 66.21 -60.10 -59.55
N ARG A 814 66.75 -61.06 -58.78
CA ARG A 814 66.18 -61.43 -57.47
C ARG A 814 66.33 -60.31 -56.43
N LYS A 815 67.45 -59.58 -56.41
CA LYS A 815 67.62 -58.39 -55.56
C LYS A 815 66.62 -57.31 -55.93
N LYS A 816 66.57 -56.91 -57.21
CA LYS A 816 65.60 -55.91 -57.70
C LYS A 816 64.15 -56.30 -57.46
N ILE A 817 63.80 -57.58 -57.69
CA ILE A 817 62.47 -58.10 -57.34
C ILE A 817 62.23 -58.01 -55.83
N SER A 818 63.20 -58.38 -54.97
CA SER A 818 63.06 -58.26 -53.51
C SER A 818 62.99 -56.81 -53.02
N GLU A 819 63.64 -55.88 -53.71
CA GLU A 819 63.60 -54.44 -53.42
C GLU A 819 62.25 -53.85 -53.82
N THR A 820 61.74 -54.16 -55.03
CA THR A 820 60.39 -53.76 -55.45
C THR A 820 59.28 -54.47 -54.68
N GLN A 821 59.53 -55.70 -54.21
CA GLN A 821 58.58 -56.47 -53.40
C GLN A 821 58.56 -55.96 -51.95
N LYS A 822 59.68 -55.46 -51.41
CA LYS A 822 59.70 -54.70 -50.16
C LYS A 822 58.96 -53.39 -50.29
N SER A 823 59.27 -52.57 -51.30
CA SER A 823 58.53 -51.31 -51.49
C SER A 823 57.04 -51.54 -51.74
N ALA A 824 56.66 -52.61 -52.45
CA ALA A 824 55.26 -53.01 -52.59
C ALA A 824 54.65 -53.52 -51.26
N GLN A 825 55.39 -54.24 -50.42
CA GLN A 825 54.94 -54.62 -49.08
C GLN A 825 54.76 -53.41 -48.16
N ASP A 826 55.65 -52.43 -48.24
CA ASP A 826 55.56 -51.21 -47.41
C ASP A 826 54.43 -50.29 -47.91
N CYS A 827 54.23 -50.15 -49.23
CA CYS A 827 53.01 -49.54 -49.78
C CYS A 827 51.75 -50.31 -49.38
N ASN A 828 51.77 -51.65 -49.36
CA ASN A 828 50.60 -52.42 -48.92
C ASN A 828 50.32 -52.25 -47.43
N LYS A 829 51.33 -52.01 -46.58
CA LYS A 829 51.11 -51.64 -45.17
C LYS A 829 50.43 -50.27 -45.07
N THR A 830 50.93 -49.26 -45.77
CA THR A 830 50.30 -47.93 -45.74
C THR A 830 48.89 -47.95 -46.34
N ILE A 831 48.62 -48.80 -47.34
CA ILE A 831 47.26 -49.04 -47.84
C ILE A 831 46.40 -49.71 -46.76
N LEU A 832 46.87 -50.76 -46.08
CA LEU A 832 46.10 -51.40 -44.99
C LEU A 832 45.88 -50.48 -43.78
N GLU A 833 46.81 -49.57 -43.49
CA GLU A 833 46.68 -48.53 -42.46
C GLU A 833 45.66 -47.45 -42.87
N LEU A 834 45.63 -47.07 -44.15
CA LEU A 834 44.62 -46.17 -44.72
C LEU A 834 43.23 -46.84 -44.81
N GLU A 835 43.15 -48.12 -45.18
CA GLU A 835 41.91 -48.90 -45.18
C GLU A 835 41.38 -49.10 -43.75
N SER A 836 42.27 -49.34 -42.77
CA SER A 836 41.93 -49.45 -41.34
C SER A 836 41.42 -48.13 -40.76
N THR A 837 42.06 -47.01 -41.10
CA THR A 837 41.59 -45.68 -40.68
C THR A 837 40.33 -45.22 -41.42
N GLN A 838 40.17 -45.56 -42.70
CA GLN A 838 38.92 -45.38 -43.43
C GLN A 838 37.77 -46.24 -42.85
N ALA A 839 38.07 -47.46 -42.41
CA ALA A 839 37.09 -48.34 -41.76
C ALA A 839 36.67 -47.81 -40.38
N SER A 840 37.60 -47.31 -39.54
CA SER A 840 37.25 -46.72 -38.23
C SER A 840 36.54 -45.37 -38.36
N LEU A 841 36.90 -44.56 -39.36
CA LEU A 841 36.18 -43.32 -39.69
C LEU A 841 34.79 -43.58 -40.28
N SER A 842 34.62 -44.60 -41.13
CA SER A 842 33.29 -44.95 -41.64
C SER A 842 32.40 -45.59 -40.59
N ALA A 843 32.95 -46.37 -39.65
CA ALA A 843 32.22 -46.87 -38.48
C ALA A 843 31.76 -45.73 -37.56
N SER A 844 32.63 -44.78 -37.21
CA SER A 844 32.24 -43.63 -36.38
C SER A 844 31.29 -42.67 -37.12
N PHE A 845 31.42 -42.51 -38.44
CA PHE A 845 30.44 -41.79 -39.26
C PHE A 845 29.07 -42.46 -39.23
N LEU A 846 28.99 -43.79 -39.38
CA LEU A 846 27.73 -44.54 -39.29
C LEU A 846 27.11 -44.47 -37.89
N GLU A 847 27.92 -44.47 -36.83
CA GLU A 847 27.46 -44.28 -35.45
C GLU A 847 26.86 -42.87 -35.25
N LYS A 848 27.58 -41.82 -35.67
CA LYS A 848 27.07 -40.43 -35.62
C LYS A 848 25.86 -40.22 -36.53
N GLN A 849 25.79 -40.89 -37.69
CA GLN A 849 24.62 -40.88 -38.56
C GLN A 849 23.42 -41.59 -37.88
N GLY A 850 23.65 -42.68 -37.16
CA GLY A 850 22.64 -43.36 -36.36
C GLY A 850 22.11 -42.50 -35.21
N GLU A 851 23.00 -41.81 -34.49
CA GLU A 851 22.61 -40.81 -33.47
C GLU A 851 21.77 -39.68 -34.06
N LEU A 852 22.20 -39.10 -35.20
CA LEU A 852 21.46 -38.04 -35.89
C LEU A 852 20.08 -38.53 -36.38
N CYS A 853 19.98 -39.72 -36.96
CA CYS A 853 18.69 -40.31 -37.33
C CYS A 853 17.79 -40.56 -36.11
N ARG A 854 18.35 -40.92 -34.95
CA ARG A 854 17.57 -41.09 -33.70
C ARG A 854 17.08 -39.75 -33.17
N LEU A 855 17.94 -38.74 -33.09
CA LEU A 855 17.59 -37.38 -32.67
C LEU A 855 16.61 -36.71 -33.63
N GLN A 856 16.69 -36.99 -34.93
CA GLN A 856 15.73 -36.49 -35.91
C GLN A 856 14.38 -37.20 -35.79
N ALA A 857 14.34 -38.52 -35.51
CA ALA A 857 13.09 -39.21 -35.20
C ALA A 857 12.46 -38.74 -33.87
N GLU A 858 13.27 -38.40 -32.87
CA GLU A 858 12.81 -37.76 -31.62
C GLU A 858 12.23 -36.36 -31.90
N ALA A 859 12.87 -35.57 -32.77
CA ALA A 859 12.39 -34.25 -33.18
C ALA A 859 11.10 -34.31 -34.02
N ASP A 860 11.04 -35.16 -35.05
CA ASP A 860 9.85 -35.39 -35.88
C ASP A 860 8.66 -35.88 -35.03
N GLY A 861 8.92 -36.64 -33.96
CA GLY A 861 7.95 -37.03 -32.95
C GLY A 861 7.42 -35.85 -32.15
N LEU A 862 8.31 -35.04 -31.57
CA LEU A 862 7.94 -33.83 -30.82
C LEU A 862 7.20 -32.80 -31.71
N ASP A 863 7.59 -32.63 -32.97
CA ASP A 863 6.86 -31.76 -33.89
C ASP A 863 5.45 -32.31 -34.17
N SER A 864 5.31 -33.63 -34.37
CA SER A 864 4.00 -34.29 -34.50
C SER A 864 3.11 -34.09 -33.26
N ASP A 865 3.68 -34.14 -32.05
CA ASP A 865 2.97 -33.87 -30.80
C ASP A 865 2.62 -32.38 -30.63
N THR A 866 3.47 -31.45 -31.06
CA THR A 866 3.09 -30.03 -31.04
C THR A 866 2.02 -29.72 -32.09
N GLU A 867 2.01 -30.40 -33.25
CA GLU A 867 0.91 -30.27 -34.22
C GLU A 867 -0.41 -30.84 -33.70
N SER A 868 -0.40 -32.00 -33.02
CA SER A 868 -1.61 -32.57 -32.42
C SER A 868 -2.20 -31.63 -31.36
N LEU A 869 -1.37 -31.14 -30.42
CA LEU A 869 -1.77 -30.18 -29.38
C LEU A 869 -2.23 -28.82 -29.95
N ARG A 870 -1.60 -28.34 -31.05
CA ARG A 870 -2.07 -27.14 -31.77
C ARG A 870 -3.46 -27.35 -32.38
N ASN A 871 -3.75 -28.54 -32.89
CA ASN A 871 -5.04 -28.89 -33.49
C ASN A 871 -6.12 -29.15 -32.43
N GLU A 872 -5.81 -29.79 -31.30
CA GLU A 872 -6.71 -29.85 -30.13
C GLU A 872 -7.04 -28.46 -29.60
N LYS A 873 -6.04 -27.58 -29.46
CA LYS A 873 -6.25 -26.18 -29.04
C LYS A 873 -7.18 -25.43 -30.00
N ARG A 874 -7.04 -25.63 -31.32
CA ARG A 874 -7.95 -25.09 -32.35
C ARG A 874 -9.36 -25.65 -32.21
N TRP A 875 -9.51 -26.95 -31.99
CA TRP A 875 -10.80 -27.60 -31.79
C TRP A 875 -11.51 -27.10 -30.53
N ASN A 876 -10.82 -27.09 -29.39
CA ASN A 876 -11.34 -26.60 -28.12
C ASN A 876 -11.77 -25.12 -28.21
N LEU A 877 -11.05 -24.28 -28.96
CA LEU A 877 -11.47 -22.91 -29.25
C LEU A 877 -12.75 -22.86 -30.08
N LEU A 878 -12.89 -23.70 -31.11
CA LEU A 878 -14.12 -23.81 -31.93
C LEU A 878 -15.30 -24.33 -31.10
N GLU A 879 -15.08 -25.27 -30.19
CA GLU A 879 -16.11 -25.75 -29.25
C GLU A 879 -16.54 -24.64 -28.29
N ILE A 880 -15.59 -23.89 -27.70
CA ILE A 880 -15.89 -22.73 -26.85
C ILE A 880 -16.71 -21.69 -27.62
N VAL A 881 -16.39 -21.39 -28.88
CA VAL A 881 -17.18 -20.49 -29.74
C VAL A 881 -18.57 -21.08 -30.04
N ALA A 882 -18.69 -22.40 -30.24
CA ALA A 882 -19.99 -23.08 -30.40
C ALA A 882 -20.84 -23.04 -29.11
N TYR A 883 -20.23 -23.15 -27.93
CA TYR A 883 -20.91 -23.00 -26.65
C TYR A 883 -21.30 -21.54 -26.37
N GLN A 884 -20.45 -20.57 -26.69
CA GLN A 884 -20.75 -19.13 -26.56
C GLN A 884 -21.87 -18.69 -27.52
N THR A 885 -21.88 -19.19 -28.76
CA THR A 885 -22.99 -18.91 -29.70
C THR A 885 -24.28 -19.59 -29.25
N ARG A 886 -24.23 -20.85 -28.80
CA ARG A 886 -25.37 -21.52 -28.15
C ARG A 886 -25.88 -20.76 -26.93
N GLN A 887 -24.99 -20.22 -26.09
CA GLN A 887 -25.34 -19.37 -24.94
C GLN A 887 -26.04 -18.08 -25.39
N LYS A 888 -25.49 -17.38 -26.39
CA LYS A 888 -26.12 -16.18 -26.98
C LYS A 888 -27.51 -16.48 -27.56
N HIS A 889 -27.70 -17.64 -28.20
CA HIS A 889 -29.03 -18.06 -28.68
C HIS A 889 -29.99 -18.40 -27.54
N LEU A 890 -29.55 -19.12 -26.49
CA LEU A 890 -30.35 -19.40 -25.30
C LEU A 890 -30.71 -18.12 -24.53
N GLN A 891 -29.82 -17.13 -24.50
CA GLN A 891 -30.05 -15.83 -23.89
C GLN A 891 -31.03 -14.99 -24.72
N ALA A 892 -30.87 -14.93 -26.05
CA ALA A 892 -31.85 -14.32 -26.94
C ALA A 892 -33.23 -15.00 -26.87
N LEU A 893 -33.29 -16.30 -26.53
CA LEU A 893 -34.53 -17.05 -26.30
C LEU A 893 -35.17 -16.68 -24.95
N LYS A 894 -34.38 -16.53 -23.87
CA LYS A 894 -34.85 -15.93 -22.60
C LYS A 894 -35.36 -14.49 -22.78
N GLU A 895 -34.74 -13.72 -23.66
CA GLU A 895 -35.14 -12.34 -24.00
C GLU A 895 -36.31 -12.27 -25.02
N GLY A 896 -36.85 -13.40 -25.49
CA GLY A 896 -37.96 -13.46 -26.45
C GLY A 896 -37.61 -13.03 -27.88
N LYS A 897 -36.34 -12.74 -28.17
CA LYS A 897 -35.85 -12.21 -29.46
C LYS A 897 -35.43 -13.30 -30.45
N TYR A 898 -35.30 -14.56 -30.00
CA TYR A 898 -34.83 -15.66 -30.84
C TYR A 898 -35.95 -16.25 -31.71
N ALA A 899 -35.83 -16.14 -33.03
CA ALA A 899 -36.73 -16.75 -33.99
C ALA A 899 -36.37 -18.24 -34.22
N PRO A 900 -37.23 -19.22 -33.88
CA PRO A 900 -36.94 -20.63 -34.13
C PRO A 900 -37.08 -20.98 -35.61
N LEU A 901 -35.99 -21.41 -36.26
CA LEU A 901 -35.96 -21.82 -37.67
C LEU A 901 -36.82 -23.06 -37.97
N CYS A 902 -37.11 -23.90 -36.96
CA CYS A 902 -38.03 -25.01 -37.07
C CYS A 902 -39.08 -24.92 -35.95
N ARG A 903 -40.37 -24.86 -36.30
CA ARG A 903 -41.48 -24.77 -35.32
C ARG A 903 -42.16 -26.12 -35.01
N THR A 904 -41.84 -27.17 -35.74
CA THR A 904 -42.36 -28.53 -35.54
C THR A 904 -41.22 -29.54 -35.39
N ALA A 905 -41.42 -30.56 -34.56
CA ALA A 905 -40.40 -31.58 -34.27
C ALA A 905 -39.94 -32.33 -35.54
N GLN A 906 -40.86 -32.59 -36.48
CA GLN A 906 -40.57 -33.23 -37.76
C GLN A 906 -39.66 -32.39 -38.68
N ALA A 907 -39.85 -31.07 -38.70
CA ALA A 907 -38.96 -30.18 -39.45
C ALA A 907 -37.56 -30.13 -38.82
N TRP A 908 -37.48 -30.11 -37.49
CA TRP A 908 -36.21 -30.15 -36.77
C TRP A 908 -35.46 -31.48 -36.97
N SER A 909 -36.15 -32.62 -36.94
CA SER A 909 -35.52 -33.92 -37.23
C SER A 909 -35.04 -34.02 -38.67
N HIS A 910 -35.79 -33.46 -39.63
CA HIS A 910 -35.43 -33.44 -41.04
C HIS A 910 -34.19 -32.57 -41.32
N GLU A 911 -34.10 -31.36 -40.75
CA GLU A 911 -32.89 -30.53 -40.87
C GLU A 911 -31.70 -31.13 -40.09
N GLN A 912 -31.93 -31.75 -38.93
CA GLN A 912 -30.88 -32.49 -38.22
C GLN A 912 -30.38 -33.70 -39.00
N GLN A 913 -31.26 -34.37 -39.76
CA GLN A 913 -30.90 -35.46 -40.65
C GLN A 913 -30.09 -34.94 -41.86
N LYS A 914 -30.52 -33.86 -42.54
CA LYS A 914 -29.72 -33.20 -43.58
C LYS A 914 -28.32 -32.79 -43.09
N LEU A 915 -28.22 -32.29 -41.86
CA LEU A 915 -26.94 -31.91 -41.26
C LEU A 915 -26.06 -33.13 -40.99
N ARG A 916 -26.63 -34.24 -40.49
CA ARG A 916 -25.92 -35.53 -40.35
C ARG A 916 -25.47 -36.09 -41.70
N GLU A 917 -26.31 -36.00 -42.72
CA GLU A 917 -26.00 -36.45 -44.08
C GLU A 917 -24.88 -35.59 -44.70
N ARG A 918 -24.91 -34.26 -44.53
CA ARG A 918 -23.81 -33.37 -44.92
C ARG A 918 -22.51 -33.65 -44.17
N LEU A 919 -22.56 -33.95 -42.87
CA LEU A 919 -21.37 -34.33 -42.11
C LEU A 919 -20.81 -35.69 -42.56
N ARG A 920 -21.68 -36.63 -42.94
CA ARG A 920 -21.29 -37.91 -43.55
C ARG A 920 -20.65 -37.72 -44.93
N THR A 921 -21.22 -36.89 -45.81
CA THR A 921 -20.62 -36.62 -47.13
C THR A 921 -19.30 -35.86 -47.05
N ILE A 922 -19.16 -34.92 -46.11
CA ILE A 922 -17.88 -34.25 -45.83
C ILE A 922 -16.83 -35.27 -45.33
N ASN A 923 -17.21 -36.20 -44.44
CA ASN A 923 -16.30 -37.25 -43.97
C ASN A 923 -15.89 -38.21 -45.10
N THR A 924 -16.80 -38.59 -46.01
CA THR A 924 -16.42 -39.39 -47.19
C THR A 924 -15.51 -38.62 -48.14
N ILE A 925 -15.74 -37.33 -48.37
CA ILE A 925 -14.85 -36.49 -49.19
C ILE A 925 -13.46 -36.38 -48.56
N ILE A 926 -13.35 -36.18 -47.25
CA ILE A 926 -12.05 -36.16 -46.55
C ILE A 926 -11.33 -37.50 -46.69
N ARG A 927 -12.04 -38.63 -46.52
CA ARG A 927 -11.45 -39.97 -46.74
C ARG A 927 -11.04 -40.23 -48.20
N GLN A 928 -11.70 -39.61 -49.19
CA GLN A 928 -11.29 -39.67 -50.59
C GLN A 928 -10.01 -38.83 -50.82
N VAL A 929 -9.96 -37.60 -50.29
CA VAL A 929 -8.75 -36.74 -50.38
C VAL A 929 -7.56 -37.35 -49.64
N GLU A 930 -7.76 -38.03 -48.50
CA GLU A 930 -6.72 -38.80 -47.80
C GLU A 930 -6.16 -39.97 -48.66
N GLN A 931 -6.97 -40.55 -49.55
CA GLN A 931 -6.57 -41.65 -50.44
C GLN A 931 -5.93 -41.14 -51.74
N GLU A 932 -6.44 -40.05 -52.30
CA GLU A 932 -5.93 -39.44 -53.54
C GLU A 932 -4.64 -38.65 -53.31
N HIS A 933 -4.46 -38.07 -52.12
CA HIS A 933 -3.33 -37.22 -51.75
C HIS A 933 -2.74 -37.59 -50.37
N PRO A 934 -1.90 -38.64 -50.27
CA PRO A 934 -1.29 -39.06 -49.00
C PRO A 934 -0.42 -37.97 -48.34
N GLN A 935 0.09 -37.01 -49.11
CA GLN A 935 0.80 -35.83 -48.59
C GLN A 935 -0.09 -34.93 -47.70
N HIS A 936 -1.42 -35.03 -47.81
CA HIS A 936 -2.38 -34.28 -47.00
C HIS A 936 -2.98 -35.12 -45.86
N GLN A 937 -2.55 -36.36 -45.69
CA GLN A 937 -3.05 -37.25 -44.63
C GLN A 937 -2.79 -36.66 -43.22
N ARG A 938 -1.55 -36.25 -42.91
CA ARG A 938 -1.20 -35.62 -41.61
C ARG A 938 -2.09 -34.38 -41.30
N PRO A 939 -2.20 -33.36 -42.18
CA PRO A 939 -3.06 -32.19 -41.93
C PRO A 939 -4.57 -32.45 -41.82
N LEU A 940 -5.10 -33.55 -42.39
CA LEU A 940 -6.54 -33.86 -42.40
C LEU A 940 -6.97 -34.85 -41.31
N GLN A 941 -6.04 -35.67 -40.80
CA GLN A 941 -6.31 -36.73 -39.82
C GLN A 941 -7.03 -36.21 -38.55
N TRP A 942 -6.68 -35.01 -38.05
CA TRP A 942 -7.36 -34.42 -36.90
C TRP A 942 -8.80 -33.97 -37.21
N LEU A 943 -9.06 -33.41 -38.40
CA LEU A 943 -10.41 -33.06 -38.84
C LEU A 943 -11.28 -34.30 -38.96
N ARG A 944 -10.72 -35.39 -39.51
CA ARG A 944 -11.39 -36.69 -39.58
C ARG A 944 -11.73 -37.24 -38.20
N GLN A 945 -10.79 -37.25 -37.25
CA GLN A 945 -11.05 -37.67 -35.86
C GLN A 945 -12.14 -36.82 -35.18
N CYS A 946 -12.13 -35.49 -35.40
CA CYS A 946 -13.14 -34.58 -34.86
C CYS A 946 -14.53 -34.74 -35.50
N LEU A 947 -14.61 -35.13 -36.78
CA LEU A 947 -15.86 -35.44 -37.46
C LEU A 947 -16.39 -36.83 -37.06
N GLU A 948 -15.52 -37.83 -36.92
CA GLU A 948 -15.86 -39.16 -36.44
C GLU A 948 -16.37 -39.11 -34.99
N SER A 949 -15.77 -38.30 -34.10
CA SER A 949 -16.27 -38.11 -32.73
C SER A 949 -17.65 -37.43 -32.68
N ARG A 950 -17.91 -36.41 -33.52
CA ARG A 950 -19.23 -35.76 -33.62
C ARG A 950 -20.29 -36.60 -34.36
N LEU A 951 -19.90 -37.62 -35.11
CA LEU A 951 -20.82 -38.60 -35.69
C LEU A 951 -21.15 -39.73 -34.69
N GLY A 952 -20.15 -40.22 -33.95
CA GLY A 952 -20.30 -41.33 -32.99
C GLY A 952 -20.90 -40.96 -31.62
N SER A 953 -20.74 -39.72 -31.16
CA SER A 953 -21.23 -39.23 -29.84
C SER A 953 -22.76 -39.09 -29.71
N ARG A 954 -23.52 -39.90 -30.45
CA ARG A 954 -24.99 -39.95 -30.42
C ARG A 954 -25.61 -41.28 -30.91
N GLU A 955 -24.82 -42.35 -30.94
CA GLU A 955 -25.28 -43.74 -31.10
C GLU A 955 -25.11 -44.54 -29.78
N ALA A 956 -24.93 -43.81 -28.67
CA ALA A 956 -25.05 -44.23 -27.28
C ALA A 956 -26.03 -43.28 -26.55
#